data_AF-A0A397DKY4-F1
#
_entry.id   AF-A0A397DKY4-F1
#
_cell.length_a   1.000
_cell.length_b   1.000
_cell.length_c   1.000
_cell.angle_alpha   90.00
_cell.angle_beta   90.00
_cell.angle_gamma   90.00
#
_symmetry.space_group_name_H-M   'P 1'
#
loop_
_entity.id
_entity.type
_entity.pdbx_description
1 polymer ?
#
loop_
_entity_poly.entity_id
_entity_poly.type
_entity_poly.pdbx_seq_one_letter_code
_entity_poly.pdbx_strand_id
1 'polypeptide(L)'
;MKRTQKEATNTTKVRISTTFTMLTATGTLQLPSLFTPLPTGRPLSTLKVLVTLSRHGSRRPNPISTTLCPNNVQNSESYHVPPEQLTEIGMEQMRLAGEEVRREYIDNQGFLSNSIGGPENKHFETYFRSDAADRCAQSAVALGYGLYPDSTAPDQYYHQPISVYMNQLPNEHDFAAPKGPCKAVAKADIHAYLEPRALETIQEHKALLEQVGQLCGINVWDIPTLPDGEDLVTGIKDIADTFTFDAQQGLRRLKGLTAEQQTEIEGLAFQHLMERYFSTDREVTYWVGGFPTLLLKNLQLPTPDKKEAFKYYSYHGHRELLHGMGQLLGWTFDFAGQPRALNTSALDPATTLFFELHQTNSSTELLFVRTFVWSPRVRRTGVKLAKCSAVDCPLAEFTSIIQRHIEATGPWEQICNYHAATFAPVLHPTTSPVAPVTTTTAKPVEATMPAETKPETTTTASPTTTATPAIITTTPKAVEATKPVETKVVTTTTTTTSPTTTATPAPVTTTAKPVEVKALESTTATPKVGTTAKPVVMPANPVETTAPKPTEAATTKLVESTPVVPTTSKPEQEVERAWQPTATVVVPVPSATPQPPARLLARFSSGDDLPPLRAFEGVGWVACVAVAAVLVIVVVRRFSRRNQTGYRRLD
;
A
#
# COMPACT_ATOMS: atom_id res chain seq x y z
N MET A 1 -49.61 2.25 -66.28
CA MET A 1 -50.07 1.31 -67.34
C MET A 1 -49.51 -0.09 -67.02
N LYS A 2 -50.19 -1.19 -67.39
CA LYS A 2 -49.74 -2.62 -67.50
C LYS A 2 -48.82 -3.16 -66.37
N ARG A 3 -49.14 -4.14 -65.51
CA ARG A 3 -50.08 -5.30 -65.44
C ARG A 3 -49.79 -6.52 -66.36
N THR A 4 -49.13 -7.54 -65.78
CA THR A 4 -49.21 -9.04 -65.96
C THR A 4 -48.06 -9.65 -65.13
N GLN A 5 -48.11 -10.65 -64.23
CA GLN A 5 -49.04 -11.74 -63.83
C GLN A 5 -48.86 -13.11 -64.52
N LYS A 6 -48.24 -14.08 -63.80
CA LYS A 6 -48.51 -15.54 -63.84
C LYS A 6 -47.80 -16.32 -62.69
N GLU A 7 -48.13 -17.59 -62.42
CA GLU A 7 -49.23 -17.99 -61.49
C GLU A 7 -49.47 -19.54 -61.46
N ALA A 8 -48.86 -20.28 -60.50
CA ALA A 8 -49.06 -21.74 -60.26
C ALA A 8 -48.55 -22.14 -58.84
N THR A 9 -49.33 -22.59 -57.83
CA THR A 9 -50.08 -23.87 -57.58
C THR A 9 -49.21 -25.10 -57.23
N ASN A 10 -49.46 -25.93 -56.19
CA ASN A 10 -50.45 -25.90 -55.07
C ASN A 10 -50.13 -26.98 -53.98
N THR A 11 -50.76 -26.91 -52.79
CA THR A 11 -50.98 -27.99 -51.76
C THR A 11 -49.73 -28.59 -51.06
N THR A 12 -49.78 -29.19 -49.85
CA THR A 12 -50.88 -29.78 -49.02
C THR A 12 -50.80 -29.34 -47.54
N LYS A 13 -51.88 -29.50 -46.76
CA LYS A 13 -51.99 -29.14 -45.33
C LYS A 13 -52.76 -30.21 -44.55
N VAL A 14 -52.31 -30.58 -43.35
CA VAL A 14 -53.06 -31.44 -42.40
C VAL A 14 -52.97 -30.82 -40.99
N ARG A 15 -54.04 -30.93 -40.22
CA ARG A 15 -54.17 -30.42 -38.85
C ARG A 15 -55.15 -31.31 -38.08
N ILE A 16 -54.79 -31.74 -36.87
CA ILE A 16 -55.69 -32.42 -35.93
C ILE A 16 -55.66 -31.63 -34.60
N SER A 17 -56.75 -31.70 -33.84
CA SER A 17 -57.03 -30.88 -32.67
C SER A 17 -57.63 -31.74 -31.57
N THR A 18 -57.22 -31.53 -30.32
CA THR A 18 -57.84 -32.17 -29.15
C THR A 18 -58.01 -31.15 -28.03
N THR A 19 -59.24 -31.01 -27.53
CA THR A 19 -59.62 -30.16 -26.40
C THR A 19 -59.37 -30.90 -25.09
N PHE A 20 -59.15 -30.17 -23.98
CA PHE A 20 -59.29 -30.74 -22.63
C PHE A 20 -60.11 -29.82 -21.72
N THR A 21 -60.85 -30.44 -20.80
CA THR A 21 -61.94 -29.81 -20.04
C THR A 21 -61.59 -29.75 -18.55
N MET A 22 -61.95 -28.66 -17.86
CA MET A 22 -61.88 -28.60 -16.40
C MET A 22 -62.89 -29.55 -15.75
N LEU A 23 -62.49 -30.23 -14.68
CA LEU A 23 -63.42 -30.75 -13.67
C LEU A 23 -62.81 -30.60 -12.28
N THR A 24 -63.56 -30.05 -11.33
CA THR A 24 -63.14 -29.84 -9.95
C THR A 24 -63.49 -31.05 -9.09
N ALA A 25 -62.55 -31.52 -8.27
CA ALA A 25 -62.80 -32.53 -7.24
C ALA A 25 -62.19 -32.08 -5.89
N THR A 26 -63.01 -32.00 -4.86
CA THR A 26 -62.59 -31.70 -3.48
C THR A 26 -62.20 -32.97 -2.76
N GLY A 27 -60.98 -33.04 -2.22
CA GLY A 27 -60.50 -34.19 -1.43
C GLY A 27 -59.49 -33.76 -0.36
N THR A 28 -59.85 -33.92 0.91
CA THR A 28 -59.03 -33.48 2.05
C THR A 28 -58.02 -34.54 2.45
N LEU A 29 -56.72 -34.23 2.41
CA LEU A 29 -55.66 -35.06 2.98
C LEU A 29 -54.65 -34.18 3.72
N GLN A 30 -54.73 -34.15 5.05
CA GLN A 30 -53.74 -33.49 5.89
C GLN A 30 -52.55 -34.44 6.12
N LEU A 31 -51.40 -34.12 5.53
CA LEU A 31 -50.13 -34.64 6.03
C LEU A 31 -49.63 -33.72 7.17
N PRO A 32 -49.04 -34.27 8.25
CA PRO A 32 -48.45 -33.47 9.31
C PRO A 32 -47.20 -32.74 8.81
N SER A 33 -47.19 -31.41 8.91
CA SER A 33 -46.08 -30.56 8.49
C SER A 33 -44.90 -30.61 9.48
N LEU A 34 -44.16 -31.73 9.49
CA LEU A 34 -42.89 -31.87 10.19
C LEU A 34 -41.72 -31.24 9.43
N PHE A 35 -41.89 -29.95 9.09
CA PHE A 35 -40.79 -29.05 8.74
C PHE A 35 -40.71 -27.97 9.81
N THR A 36 -40.06 -28.30 10.93
CA THR A 36 -39.46 -27.28 11.80
C THR A 36 -38.32 -26.61 11.02
N PRO A 37 -38.35 -25.30 10.77
CA PRO A 37 -37.21 -24.61 10.17
C PRO A 37 -36.02 -24.75 11.10
N LEU A 38 -34.88 -25.24 10.59
CA LEU A 38 -33.62 -25.17 11.32
C LEU A 38 -33.32 -23.69 11.59
N PRO A 39 -33.05 -23.26 12.85
CA PRO A 39 -32.91 -21.85 13.18
C PRO A 39 -31.55 -21.29 12.70
N THR A 40 -31.41 -21.11 11.38
CA THR A 40 -30.30 -20.41 10.72
C THR A 40 -30.45 -18.87 10.79
N GLY A 41 -31.25 -18.40 11.76
CA GLY A 41 -31.56 -16.99 12.00
C GLY A 41 -30.37 -16.22 12.55
N ARG A 42 -29.40 -15.90 11.68
CA ARG A 42 -28.58 -14.71 11.89
C ARG A 42 -29.53 -13.52 12.01
N PRO A 43 -29.44 -12.68 13.05
CA PRO A 43 -30.32 -11.53 13.19
C PRO A 43 -30.06 -10.55 12.04
N LEU A 44 -31.12 -9.86 11.60
CA LEU A 44 -31.04 -8.92 10.49
C LEU A 44 -30.07 -7.79 10.83
N SER A 45 -28.99 -7.74 10.07
CA SER A 45 -27.89 -6.79 10.21
C SER A 45 -27.80 -5.94 8.94
N THR A 46 -27.38 -4.69 9.12
CA THR A 46 -27.30 -3.68 8.05
C THR A 46 -25.89 -3.09 8.00
N LEU A 47 -25.28 -3.09 6.81
CA LEU A 47 -24.00 -2.46 6.55
C LEU A 47 -24.13 -0.93 6.73
N LYS A 48 -23.13 -0.32 7.37
CA LYS A 48 -23.09 1.12 7.70
C LYS A 48 -21.88 1.83 7.12
N VAL A 49 -20.72 1.19 7.18
CA VAL A 49 -19.46 1.69 6.61
C VAL A 49 -18.69 0.50 6.05
N LEU A 50 -18.08 0.70 4.88
CA LEU A 50 -17.06 -0.16 4.31
C LEU A 50 -15.70 0.54 4.43
N VAL A 51 -14.68 -0.20 4.86
CA VAL A 51 -13.28 0.20 4.67
C VAL A 51 -12.55 -0.92 3.94
N THR A 52 -11.75 -0.59 2.93
CA THR A 52 -10.80 -1.55 2.33
C THR A 52 -9.36 -1.07 2.49
N LEU A 53 -8.44 -2.02 2.66
CA LEU A 53 -7.00 -1.78 2.57
C LEU A 53 -6.43 -2.73 1.51
N SER A 54 -5.91 -2.15 0.43
CA SER A 54 -5.41 -2.86 -0.74
C SER A 54 -3.89 -2.73 -0.82
N ARG A 55 -3.19 -3.84 -1.07
CA ARG A 55 -1.85 -3.78 -1.66
C ARG A 55 -2.00 -3.34 -3.12
N HIS A 56 -1.09 -2.52 -3.63
CA HIS A 56 -1.00 -2.28 -5.08
C HIS A 56 -0.90 -3.57 -5.92
N GLY A 57 -1.25 -3.49 -7.20
CA GLY A 57 -1.07 -4.56 -8.18
C GLY A 57 0.40 -4.82 -8.56
N SER A 58 0.61 -5.69 -9.56
CA SER A 58 1.93 -6.00 -10.11
C SER A 58 2.64 -4.76 -10.66
N ARG A 59 3.97 -4.70 -10.49
CA ARG A 59 4.79 -3.53 -10.82
C ARG A 59 6.07 -3.99 -11.52
N ARG A 60 6.74 -3.08 -12.21
CA ARG A 60 8.14 -3.31 -12.61
C ARG A 60 9.04 -3.38 -11.35
N PRO A 61 10.13 -4.18 -11.37
CA PRO A 61 11.17 -4.18 -10.33
C PRO A 61 11.75 -2.78 -10.03
N ASN A 62 12.58 -2.72 -9.00
CA ASN A 62 13.26 -1.49 -8.58
C ASN A 62 14.36 -1.07 -9.59
N PRO A 63 14.83 0.18 -9.58
CA PRO A 63 15.93 0.59 -10.47
C PRO A 63 17.22 -0.21 -10.23
N ILE A 64 17.51 -0.54 -8.97
CA ILE A 64 18.72 -1.29 -8.57
C ILE A 64 18.72 -2.75 -9.06
N SER A 65 17.56 -3.30 -9.43
CA SER A 65 17.44 -4.66 -10.00
C SER A 65 18.28 -4.89 -11.26
N THR A 66 18.54 -3.86 -12.07
CA THR A 66 19.46 -3.99 -13.24
C THR A 66 20.94 -4.04 -12.85
N THR A 67 21.30 -3.53 -11.67
CA THR A 67 22.67 -3.63 -11.11
C THR A 67 22.86 -4.96 -10.39
N LEU A 68 21.82 -5.46 -9.71
CA LEU A 68 21.84 -6.72 -8.97
C LEU A 68 21.65 -7.96 -9.87
N CYS A 69 21.01 -7.80 -11.04
CA CYS A 69 20.78 -8.90 -11.98
C CYS A 69 20.96 -8.48 -13.46
N PRO A 70 22.16 -8.01 -13.86
CA PRO A 70 22.42 -7.51 -15.22
C PRO A 70 22.16 -8.54 -16.33
N ASN A 71 22.36 -9.84 -16.08
CA ASN A 71 22.02 -10.89 -17.06
C ASN A 71 20.51 -10.98 -17.38
N ASN A 72 19.66 -10.36 -16.55
CA ASN A 72 18.21 -10.30 -16.75
C ASN A 72 17.74 -9.06 -17.54
N VAL A 73 18.68 -8.33 -18.18
CA VAL A 73 18.40 -7.11 -18.95
C VAL A 73 17.25 -7.27 -19.96
N GLN A 74 17.16 -8.41 -20.66
CA GLN A 74 16.11 -8.68 -21.64
C GLN A 74 14.70 -8.60 -21.02
N ASN A 75 14.51 -9.09 -19.80
CA ASN A 75 13.23 -8.98 -19.11
C ASN A 75 12.99 -7.55 -18.63
N SER A 76 14.00 -6.90 -18.05
CA SER A 76 13.88 -5.49 -17.61
C SER A 76 13.47 -4.57 -18.77
N GLU A 77 14.03 -4.74 -19.96
CA GLU A 77 13.69 -3.97 -21.16
C GLU A 77 12.31 -4.33 -21.75
N SER A 78 11.71 -5.46 -21.37
CA SER A 78 10.40 -5.92 -21.84
C SER A 78 9.20 -5.27 -21.11
N TYR A 79 9.42 -4.48 -20.06
CA TYR A 79 8.34 -3.79 -19.34
C TYR A 79 7.94 -2.48 -20.02
N HIS A 80 6.64 -2.31 -20.30
CA HIS A 80 6.06 -1.11 -20.93
C HIS A 80 5.99 0.13 -20.01
N VAL A 81 6.53 0.06 -18.79
CA VAL A 81 6.48 1.12 -17.78
C VAL A 81 7.85 1.39 -17.15
N PRO A 82 8.10 2.57 -16.55
CA PRO A 82 9.33 2.84 -15.80
C PRO A 82 9.50 1.90 -14.58
N PRO A 83 10.72 1.74 -14.04
CA PRO A 83 10.95 1.02 -12.79
C PRO A 83 10.02 1.48 -11.67
N GLU A 84 9.69 0.59 -10.74
CA GLU A 84 8.77 0.83 -9.62
C GLU A 84 7.29 1.13 -9.94
N GLN A 85 6.93 1.39 -11.20
CA GLN A 85 5.56 1.75 -11.62
C GLN A 85 4.67 0.51 -11.81
N LEU A 86 3.35 0.70 -11.66
CA LEU A 86 2.35 -0.36 -11.85
C LEU A 86 2.33 -0.80 -13.32
N THR A 87 2.33 -2.11 -13.61
CA THR A 87 2.22 -2.60 -15.00
C THR A 87 0.76 -2.64 -15.45
N GLU A 88 0.54 -2.86 -16.74
CA GLU A 88 -0.78 -3.11 -17.33
C GLU A 88 -1.52 -4.28 -16.63
N ILE A 89 -0.78 -5.32 -16.22
CA ILE A 89 -1.30 -6.43 -15.43
C ILE A 89 -1.63 -5.97 -14.01
N GLY A 90 -0.81 -5.11 -13.40
CA GLY A 90 -1.11 -4.50 -12.11
C GLY A 90 -2.35 -3.60 -12.10
N MET A 91 -2.56 -2.85 -13.18
CA MET A 91 -3.77 -2.03 -13.38
C MET A 91 -5.00 -2.92 -13.49
N GLU A 92 -4.96 -4.00 -14.28
CA GLU A 92 -6.08 -4.94 -14.41
C GLU A 92 -6.39 -5.66 -13.09
N GLN A 93 -5.37 -6.10 -12.35
CA GLN A 93 -5.54 -6.72 -11.02
C GLN A 93 -6.27 -5.79 -10.03
N MET A 94 -6.00 -4.49 -10.07
CA MET A 94 -6.70 -3.49 -9.25
C MET A 94 -8.09 -3.15 -9.79
N ARG A 95 -8.28 -3.15 -11.11
CA ARG A 95 -9.60 -3.00 -11.76
C ARG A 95 -10.55 -4.15 -11.36
N LEU A 96 -10.05 -5.38 -11.36
CA LEU A 96 -10.78 -6.56 -10.86
C LEU A 96 -11.16 -6.45 -9.37
N ALA A 97 -10.31 -5.83 -8.54
CA ALA A 97 -10.66 -5.53 -7.14
C ALA A 97 -11.81 -4.51 -7.06
N GLY A 98 -11.86 -3.55 -7.99
CA GLY A 98 -12.97 -2.61 -8.14
C GLY A 98 -14.28 -3.29 -8.55
N GLU A 99 -14.21 -4.23 -9.49
CA GLU A 99 -15.35 -5.05 -9.91
C GLU A 99 -15.88 -5.95 -8.78
N GLU A 100 -15.00 -6.46 -7.90
CA GLU A 100 -15.39 -7.18 -6.69
C GLU A 100 -16.18 -6.27 -5.73
N VAL A 101 -15.67 -5.05 -5.46
CA VAL A 101 -16.37 -4.05 -4.63
C VAL A 101 -17.70 -3.66 -5.27
N ARG A 102 -17.76 -3.48 -6.60
CA ARG A 102 -18.99 -3.18 -7.34
C ARG A 102 -20.01 -4.29 -7.18
N ARG A 103 -19.64 -5.53 -7.52
CA ARG A 103 -20.54 -6.68 -7.51
C ARG A 103 -21.12 -6.91 -6.13
N GLU A 104 -20.33 -6.73 -5.08
CA GLU A 104 -20.81 -6.91 -3.71
C GLU A 104 -21.62 -5.73 -3.19
N TYR A 105 -21.11 -4.50 -3.31
CA TYR A 105 -21.67 -3.35 -2.57
C TYR A 105 -22.62 -2.47 -3.39
N ILE A 106 -22.59 -2.56 -4.72
CA ILE A 106 -23.60 -1.96 -5.61
C ILE A 106 -24.60 -3.04 -6.00
N ASP A 107 -24.16 -4.09 -6.69
CA ASP A 107 -25.07 -5.01 -7.38
C ASP A 107 -25.77 -6.01 -6.43
N ASN A 108 -25.05 -6.62 -5.47
CA ASN A 108 -25.62 -7.58 -4.51
C ASN A 108 -26.32 -6.91 -3.32
N GLN A 109 -25.67 -5.93 -2.67
CA GLN A 109 -26.15 -5.34 -1.40
C GLN A 109 -26.89 -4.00 -1.55
N GLY A 110 -26.76 -3.28 -2.68
CA GLY A 110 -27.38 -1.96 -2.88
C GLY A 110 -26.94 -0.88 -1.87
N PHE A 111 -25.74 -1.02 -1.28
CA PHE A 111 -25.22 -0.14 -0.23
C PHE A 111 -24.59 1.13 -0.81
N LEU A 112 -23.79 0.98 -1.88
CA LEU A 112 -23.19 2.08 -2.65
C LEU A 112 -24.03 2.39 -3.89
N SER A 113 -24.00 3.66 -4.31
CA SER A 113 -24.64 4.09 -5.55
C SER A 113 -23.85 3.70 -6.79
N ASN A 114 -24.53 3.67 -7.95
CA ASN A 114 -23.92 3.31 -9.23
C ASN A 114 -22.82 4.29 -9.71
N SER A 115 -22.82 5.53 -9.21
CA SER A 115 -21.80 6.56 -9.46
C SER A 115 -21.19 7.04 -8.13
N ILE A 116 -20.03 7.68 -8.20
CA ILE A 116 -19.32 8.16 -6.99
C ILE A 116 -20.09 9.27 -6.25
N GLY A 117 -20.94 10.04 -6.94
CA GLY A 117 -21.72 11.17 -6.40
C GLY A 117 -22.95 10.79 -5.56
N GLY A 118 -23.19 9.50 -5.34
CA GLY A 118 -24.36 9.04 -4.61
C GLY A 118 -25.68 9.21 -5.39
N PRO A 119 -26.84 9.03 -4.73
CA PRO A 119 -28.14 9.08 -5.39
C PRO A 119 -28.60 10.52 -5.71
N GLU A 120 -28.01 11.53 -5.06
CA GLU A 120 -28.41 12.94 -5.17
C GLU A 120 -27.33 13.85 -5.79
N ASN A 121 -26.13 13.33 -6.10
CA ASN A 121 -24.98 14.09 -6.62
C ASN A 121 -24.56 15.30 -5.75
N LYS A 122 -24.77 15.21 -4.42
CA LYS A 122 -24.44 16.29 -3.46
C LYS A 122 -23.06 16.15 -2.80
N HIS A 123 -22.59 14.93 -2.60
CA HIS A 123 -21.28 14.60 -2.03
C HIS A 123 -20.79 13.28 -2.63
N PHE A 124 -19.50 12.97 -2.52
CA PHE A 124 -19.01 11.65 -2.91
C PHE A 124 -19.31 10.61 -1.81
N GLU A 125 -19.91 9.47 -2.16
CA GLU A 125 -20.13 8.37 -1.19
C GLU A 125 -18.85 7.59 -0.88
N THR A 126 -17.83 7.72 -1.72
CA THR A 126 -16.57 6.98 -1.64
C THR A 126 -15.36 7.91 -1.54
N TYR A 127 -14.43 7.60 -0.64
CA TYR A 127 -13.17 8.28 -0.43
C TYR A 127 -11.99 7.37 -0.81
N PHE A 128 -11.15 7.77 -1.77
CA PHE A 128 -9.94 7.04 -2.15
C PHE A 128 -8.71 7.73 -1.58
N ARG A 129 -7.84 7.03 -0.83
CA ARG A 129 -6.54 7.55 -0.42
C ARG A 129 -5.46 6.50 -0.61
N SER A 130 -4.28 6.94 -1.04
CA SER A 130 -3.11 6.08 -1.15
C SER A 130 -1.93 6.59 -0.33
N ASP A 131 -0.99 5.68 -0.09
CA ASP A 131 0.41 6.02 0.20
C ASP A 131 1.00 6.90 -0.92
N ALA A 132 2.09 7.60 -0.61
CA ALA A 132 2.74 8.61 -1.45
C ALA A 132 3.43 8.06 -2.72
N ALA A 133 3.49 6.73 -2.89
CA ALA A 133 4.10 6.10 -4.05
C ALA A 133 3.14 6.04 -5.26
N ASP A 134 3.61 6.42 -6.44
CA ASP A 134 2.81 6.49 -7.69
C ASP A 134 2.00 5.21 -7.96
N ARG A 135 2.61 4.03 -7.78
CA ARG A 135 1.97 2.71 -7.95
C ARG A 135 0.74 2.50 -7.04
N CYS A 136 0.70 3.13 -5.87
CA CYS A 136 -0.43 3.07 -4.94
C CYS A 136 -1.55 4.02 -5.39
N ALA A 137 -1.21 5.21 -5.91
CA ALA A 137 -2.18 6.13 -6.50
C ALA A 137 -2.80 5.57 -7.80
N GLN A 138 -1.97 4.99 -8.67
CA GLN A 138 -2.41 4.26 -9.88
C GLN A 138 -3.34 3.10 -9.51
N SER A 139 -3.04 2.37 -8.44
CA SER A 139 -3.91 1.30 -7.91
C SER A 139 -5.26 1.82 -7.42
N ALA A 140 -5.28 2.99 -6.77
CA ALA A 140 -6.52 3.64 -6.33
C ALA A 140 -7.40 4.09 -7.51
N VAL A 141 -6.81 4.67 -8.56
CA VAL A 141 -7.53 5.04 -9.79
C VAL A 141 -8.06 3.79 -10.50
N ALA A 142 -7.24 2.74 -10.65
CA ALA A 142 -7.63 1.50 -11.31
C ALA A 142 -8.77 0.77 -10.58
N LEU A 143 -8.74 0.69 -9.24
CA LEU A 143 -9.86 0.18 -8.43
C LEU A 143 -11.11 1.05 -8.64
N GLY A 144 -10.94 2.38 -8.68
CA GLY A 144 -12.01 3.31 -8.97
C GLY A 144 -12.70 3.07 -10.32
N TYR A 145 -11.95 2.75 -11.39
CA TYR A 145 -12.52 2.39 -12.70
C TYR A 145 -13.22 1.02 -12.73
N GLY A 146 -12.81 0.06 -11.89
CA GLY A 146 -13.55 -1.19 -11.71
C GLY A 146 -14.86 -1.01 -10.95
N LEU A 147 -14.88 -0.09 -9.97
CA LEU A 147 -16.07 0.24 -9.19
C LEU A 147 -17.09 1.09 -9.97
N TYR A 148 -16.56 2.11 -10.65
CA TYR A 148 -17.28 3.12 -11.42
C TYR A 148 -16.81 3.06 -12.89
N PRO A 149 -17.26 2.06 -13.67
CA PRO A 149 -16.90 1.92 -15.07
C PRO A 149 -17.48 3.04 -15.94
N ASP A 150 -17.07 3.08 -17.20
CA ASP A 150 -17.54 4.03 -18.20
C ASP A 150 -19.08 4.12 -18.24
N SER A 151 -19.61 5.31 -18.49
CA SER A 151 -21.03 5.70 -18.33
C SER A 151 -21.58 5.84 -16.89
N THR A 152 -20.79 5.59 -15.84
CA THR A 152 -21.14 6.02 -14.46
C THR A 152 -20.74 7.48 -14.16
N ALA A 153 -19.98 8.09 -15.05
CA ALA A 153 -19.48 9.46 -14.98
C ALA A 153 -20.59 10.53 -15.22
N PRO A 154 -20.36 11.80 -14.83
CA PRO A 154 -21.21 12.92 -15.24
C PRO A 154 -21.28 13.09 -16.76
N ASP A 155 -22.39 13.62 -17.25
CA ASP A 155 -22.65 13.88 -18.68
C ASP A 155 -21.46 14.55 -19.39
N GLN A 156 -21.24 14.15 -20.65
CA GLN A 156 -20.14 14.61 -21.53
C GLN A 156 -18.73 14.12 -21.14
N TYR A 157 -18.57 13.40 -20.03
CA TYR A 157 -17.29 12.80 -19.63
C TYR A 157 -17.37 11.26 -19.65
N TYR A 158 -16.37 10.57 -20.20
CA TYR A 158 -16.49 9.14 -20.53
C TYR A 158 -16.11 8.20 -19.36
N HIS A 159 -14.94 8.41 -18.75
CA HIS A 159 -14.41 7.66 -17.60
C HIS A 159 -14.70 8.41 -16.31
N GLN A 160 -15.23 7.78 -15.25
CA GLN A 160 -15.49 8.48 -13.97
C GLN A 160 -14.18 9.04 -13.37
N PRO A 161 -14.01 10.36 -13.16
CA PRO A 161 -12.83 10.89 -12.47
C PRO A 161 -12.76 10.37 -11.02
N ILE A 162 -11.61 9.81 -10.63
CA ILE A 162 -11.37 9.26 -9.29
C ILE A 162 -10.46 10.19 -8.51
N SER A 163 -11.02 10.86 -7.48
CA SER A 163 -10.26 11.74 -6.59
C SER A 163 -9.47 10.93 -5.56
N VAL A 164 -8.17 10.74 -5.80
CA VAL A 164 -7.25 10.08 -4.86
C VAL A 164 -6.56 11.13 -3.99
N TYR A 165 -6.71 11.01 -2.67
CA TYR A 165 -6.01 11.82 -1.68
C TYR A 165 -4.67 11.16 -1.30
N MET A 166 -3.62 11.96 -1.06
CA MET A 166 -2.26 11.51 -0.73
C MET A 166 -1.59 12.57 0.14
N ASN A 167 -0.70 12.18 1.06
CA ASN A 167 0.30 13.10 1.61
C ASN A 167 1.62 12.98 0.83
N GLN A 168 2.55 13.91 1.09
CA GLN A 168 3.95 13.72 0.72
C GLN A 168 4.59 12.70 1.68
N LEU A 169 5.48 11.84 1.18
CA LEU A 169 6.12 10.75 1.95
C LEU A 169 6.67 11.16 3.35
N PRO A 170 7.28 12.34 3.57
CA PRO A 170 7.74 12.74 4.91
C PRO A 170 6.62 12.96 5.94
N ASN A 171 5.37 13.08 5.49
CA ASN A 171 4.17 13.31 6.28
C ASN A 171 3.20 12.11 6.25
N GLU A 172 3.50 11.04 5.52
CA GLU A 172 2.56 9.94 5.25
C GLU A 172 2.60 8.87 6.36
N HIS A 173 2.29 9.31 7.59
CA HIS A 173 2.43 8.51 8.80
C HIS A 173 1.39 7.39 8.95
N ASP A 174 0.29 7.45 8.19
CA ASP A 174 -0.74 6.39 8.23
C ASP A 174 -0.29 5.14 7.45
N PHE A 175 0.49 5.27 6.36
CA PHE A 175 0.93 4.11 5.57
C PHE A 175 2.45 3.84 5.64
N ALA A 176 3.24 4.87 5.90
CA ALA A 176 4.69 4.86 5.67
C ALA A 176 5.49 5.54 6.80
N ALA A 177 5.03 5.47 8.05
CA ALA A 177 5.78 5.99 9.22
C ALA A 177 7.27 5.53 9.26
N PRO A 178 7.66 4.29 8.89
CA PRO A 178 9.07 3.86 8.75
C PRO A 178 9.89 4.60 7.69
N LYS A 179 9.26 5.31 6.76
CA LYS A 179 9.92 6.16 5.75
C LYS A 179 9.99 7.63 6.18
N GLY A 180 9.06 8.07 7.04
CA GLY A 180 9.06 9.37 7.70
C GLY A 180 9.66 9.32 9.12
N PRO A 181 8.91 9.65 10.18
CA PRO A 181 9.43 9.86 11.53
C PRO A 181 10.08 8.62 12.16
N CYS A 182 9.58 7.42 11.85
CA CYS A 182 10.13 6.18 12.40
C CYS A 182 11.40 5.70 11.70
N LYS A 183 11.92 6.41 10.69
CA LYS A 183 13.10 6.01 9.91
C LYS A 183 14.33 5.68 10.77
N ALA A 184 14.56 6.44 11.85
CA ALA A 184 15.69 6.20 12.75
C ALA A 184 15.53 4.91 13.57
N VAL A 185 14.32 4.67 14.09
CA VAL A 185 13.96 3.44 14.83
C VAL A 185 14.01 2.24 13.90
N ALA A 186 13.34 2.30 12.75
CA ALA A 186 13.33 1.24 11.75
C ALA A 186 14.75 0.86 11.30
N LYS A 187 15.66 1.83 11.11
CA LYS A 187 17.06 1.55 10.77
C LYS A 187 17.81 0.84 11.91
N ALA A 188 17.54 1.17 13.18
CA ALA A 188 18.17 0.51 14.32
C ALA A 188 17.68 -0.93 14.50
N ASP A 189 16.37 -1.16 14.39
CA ASP A 189 15.77 -2.49 14.51
C ASP A 189 16.17 -3.38 13.32
N ILE A 190 16.19 -2.84 12.09
CA ILE A 190 16.76 -3.52 10.90
C ILE A 190 18.22 -3.93 11.13
N HIS A 191 19.05 -3.06 11.71
CA HIS A 191 20.44 -3.40 12.02
C HIS A 191 20.55 -4.49 13.10
N ALA A 192 19.63 -4.54 14.07
CA ALA A 192 19.56 -5.61 15.06
C ALA A 192 19.09 -6.94 14.44
N TYR A 193 18.25 -6.91 13.40
CA TYR A 193 17.90 -8.12 12.64
C TYR A 193 19.07 -8.67 11.82
N LEU A 194 19.90 -7.79 11.24
CA LEU A 194 21.05 -8.21 10.44
C LEU A 194 22.05 -9.06 11.24
N GLU A 195 22.24 -8.75 12.52
CA GLU A 195 23.27 -9.35 13.39
C GLU A 195 22.66 -9.98 14.66
N PRO A 196 22.55 -11.33 14.80
CA PRO A 196 23.08 -12.38 13.93
C PRO A 196 22.05 -13.05 13.01
N ARG A 197 20.75 -12.75 13.17
CA ARG A 197 19.67 -13.62 12.63
C ARG A 197 19.62 -13.67 11.11
N ALA A 198 19.86 -12.55 10.43
CA ALA A 198 19.96 -12.56 8.97
C ALA A 198 21.17 -13.39 8.50
N LEU A 199 22.34 -13.24 9.14
CA LEU A 199 23.55 -13.99 8.77
C LEU A 199 23.38 -15.51 8.91
N GLU A 200 22.68 -15.97 9.95
CA GLU A 200 22.32 -17.38 10.13
C GLU A 200 21.55 -17.91 8.92
N THR A 201 20.44 -17.27 8.58
CA THR A 201 19.57 -17.69 7.46
C THR A 201 20.25 -17.55 6.08
N ILE A 202 21.10 -16.53 5.91
CA ILE A 202 21.92 -16.34 4.70
C ILE A 202 22.99 -17.44 4.57
N GLN A 203 23.58 -17.89 5.68
CA GLN A 203 24.56 -18.98 5.69
C GLN A 203 23.92 -20.35 5.46
N GLU A 204 22.68 -20.58 5.89
CA GLU A 204 21.88 -21.76 5.51
C GLU A 204 21.68 -21.83 4.00
N HIS A 205 21.28 -20.71 3.37
CA HIS A 205 20.97 -20.62 1.93
C HIS A 205 22.18 -20.26 1.05
N LYS A 206 23.41 -20.36 1.59
CA LYS A 206 24.64 -19.92 0.90
C LYS A 206 24.77 -20.47 -0.53
N ALA A 207 24.51 -21.76 -0.72
CA ALA A 207 24.68 -22.41 -2.02
C ALA A 207 23.65 -21.94 -3.07
N LEU A 208 22.42 -21.60 -2.66
CA LEU A 208 21.42 -20.98 -3.51
C LEU A 208 21.88 -19.59 -3.94
N LEU A 209 22.29 -18.76 -2.96
CA LEU A 209 22.68 -17.38 -3.20
C LEU A 209 23.88 -17.27 -4.16
N GLU A 210 24.87 -18.16 -4.03
CA GLU A 210 26.01 -18.22 -4.95
C GLU A 210 25.61 -18.66 -6.37
N GLN A 211 24.65 -19.58 -6.51
CA GLN A 211 24.10 -19.98 -7.83
C GLN A 211 23.28 -18.86 -8.47
N VAL A 212 22.38 -18.22 -7.71
CA VAL A 212 21.55 -17.12 -8.22
C VAL A 212 22.41 -15.90 -8.59
N GLY A 213 23.45 -15.59 -7.81
CA GLY A 213 24.44 -14.57 -8.17
C GLY A 213 25.09 -14.86 -9.54
N GLN A 214 25.61 -16.07 -9.73
CA GLN A 214 26.21 -16.49 -11.01
C GLN A 214 25.23 -16.39 -12.19
N LEU A 215 23.97 -16.78 -11.99
CA LEU A 215 22.91 -16.62 -13.00
C LEU A 215 22.64 -15.14 -13.30
N CYS A 216 22.55 -14.29 -12.27
CA CYS A 216 22.36 -12.85 -12.40
C CYS A 216 23.56 -12.10 -13.00
N GLY A 217 24.76 -12.68 -12.93
CA GLY A 217 26.00 -12.09 -13.43
C GLY A 217 26.79 -11.30 -12.39
N ILE A 218 26.54 -11.52 -11.09
CA ILE A 218 27.23 -10.86 -9.97
C ILE A 218 27.76 -11.88 -8.95
N ASN A 219 28.65 -11.42 -8.09
CA ASN A 219 28.90 -12.07 -6.81
C ASN A 219 27.95 -11.46 -5.76
N VAL A 220 27.08 -12.28 -5.14
CA VAL A 220 26.13 -11.80 -4.12
C VAL A 220 26.81 -11.18 -2.90
N TRP A 221 28.03 -11.62 -2.57
CA TRP A 221 28.77 -11.10 -1.42
C TRP A 221 29.26 -9.66 -1.63
N ASP A 222 29.34 -9.20 -2.88
CA ASP A 222 29.81 -7.85 -3.24
C ASP A 222 28.67 -6.82 -3.26
N ILE A 223 27.40 -7.24 -3.09
CA ILE A 223 26.20 -6.38 -3.14
C ILE A 223 26.35 -5.07 -2.32
N PRO A 224 26.83 -5.07 -1.07
CA PRO A 224 27.02 -3.84 -0.28
C PRO A 224 28.14 -2.90 -0.78
N THR A 225 28.86 -3.28 -1.84
CA THR A 225 29.95 -2.51 -2.46
C THR A 225 29.67 -2.14 -3.92
N LEU A 226 28.54 -2.58 -4.49
CA LEU A 226 28.11 -2.20 -5.83
C LEU A 226 27.72 -0.70 -5.90
N PRO A 227 27.72 -0.08 -7.09
CA PRO A 227 27.15 1.25 -7.29
C PRO A 227 25.69 1.29 -6.84
N ASP A 228 25.34 2.26 -5.98
CA ASP A 228 24.04 2.37 -5.32
C ASP A 228 23.61 1.10 -4.54
N GLY A 229 24.58 0.30 -4.08
CA GLY A 229 24.38 -0.97 -3.38
C GLY A 229 23.71 -0.86 -2.01
N GLU A 230 23.02 -1.94 -1.63
CA GLU A 230 22.20 -2.03 -0.42
C GLU A 230 22.76 -3.06 0.58
N ASP A 231 22.13 -3.19 1.75
CA ASP A 231 22.43 -4.33 2.63
C ASP A 231 22.07 -5.67 1.95
N LEU A 232 22.78 -6.74 2.31
CA LEU A 232 22.64 -8.04 1.65
C LEU A 232 21.20 -8.59 1.71
N VAL A 233 20.46 -8.34 2.80
CA VAL A 233 19.06 -8.77 2.91
C VAL A 233 18.17 -8.02 1.93
N THR A 234 18.33 -6.71 1.80
CA THR A 234 17.56 -5.92 0.82
C THR A 234 17.94 -6.28 -0.62
N GLY A 235 19.23 -6.53 -0.91
CA GLY A 235 19.69 -7.01 -2.22
C GLY A 235 19.14 -8.39 -2.60
N ILE A 236 19.14 -9.36 -1.68
CA ILE A 236 18.46 -10.67 -1.87
C ILE A 236 16.98 -10.46 -2.18
N LYS A 237 16.32 -9.57 -1.42
CA LYS A 237 14.92 -9.23 -1.60
C LYS A 237 14.63 -8.54 -2.94
N ASP A 238 15.55 -7.77 -3.49
CA ASP A 238 15.40 -7.11 -4.80
C ASP A 238 15.70 -8.04 -5.98
N ILE A 239 16.60 -9.02 -5.83
CA ILE A 239 16.76 -10.13 -6.77
C ILE A 239 15.50 -11.00 -6.80
N ALA A 240 14.94 -11.35 -5.62
CA ALA A 240 13.70 -12.11 -5.53
C ALA A 240 12.50 -11.35 -6.13
N ASP A 241 12.26 -10.08 -5.74
CA ASP A 241 11.21 -9.23 -6.33
C ASP A 241 11.37 -9.18 -7.87
N THR A 242 12.59 -9.22 -8.41
CA THR A 242 12.83 -9.25 -9.88
C THR A 242 12.22 -10.50 -10.53
N PHE A 243 12.54 -11.71 -10.03
CA PHE A 243 11.99 -12.96 -10.59
C PHE A 243 10.48 -13.07 -10.35
N THR A 244 10.00 -12.58 -9.21
CA THR A 244 8.57 -12.53 -8.86
C THR A 244 7.79 -11.65 -9.84
N PHE A 245 8.27 -10.45 -10.15
CA PHE A 245 7.58 -9.56 -11.08
C PHE A 245 7.69 -10.05 -12.53
N ASP A 246 8.81 -10.65 -12.95
CA ASP A 246 8.94 -11.25 -14.27
C ASP A 246 7.91 -12.37 -14.48
N ALA A 247 7.75 -13.25 -13.49
CA ALA A 247 6.75 -14.30 -13.51
C ALA A 247 5.31 -13.74 -13.49
N GLN A 248 5.05 -12.66 -12.75
CA GLN A 248 3.74 -11.97 -12.73
C GLN A 248 3.43 -11.22 -14.04
N GLN A 249 4.45 -10.75 -14.76
CA GLN A 249 4.35 -10.11 -16.08
C GLN A 249 4.27 -11.15 -17.22
N GLY A 250 4.40 -12.45 -16.93
CA GLY A 250 4.39 -13.53 -17.92
C GLY A 250 5.69 -13.64 -18.74
N LEU A 251 6.77 -13.01 -18.28
CA LEU A 251 8.09 -13.09 -18.88
C LEU A 251 8.72 -14.47 -18.62
N ARG A 252 9.73 -14.84 -19.41
CA ARG A 252 10.46 -16.10 -19.22
C ARG A 252 11.41 -15.96 -18.03
N ARG A 253 11.54 -17.00 -17.19
CA ARG A 253 12.59 -17.03 -16.16
C ARG A 253 13.96 -16.78 -16.76
N LEU A 254 14.84 -16.15 -15.98
CA LEU A 254 16.26 -15.98 -16.31
C LEU A 254 16.88 -17.32 -16.75
N LYS A 255 17.68 -17.29 -17.82
CA LYS A 255 18.23 -18.50 -18.45
C LYS A 255 19.10 -19.30 -17.46
N GLY A 256 18.59 -20.44 -17.02
CA GLY A 256 19.26 -21.35 -16.08
C GLY A 256 18.66 -21.35 -14.67
N LEU A 257 17.80 -20.39 -14.34
CA LEU A 257 17.05 -20.37 -13.08
C LEU A 257 15.93 -21.43 -13.11
N THR A 258 15.97 -22.38 -12.18
CA THR A 258 14.94 -23.42 -12.05
C THR A 258 13.69 -22.90 -11.31
N ALA A 259 12.61 -23.67 -11.29
CA ALA A 259 11.40 -23.29 -10.55
C ALA A 259 11.65 -23.34 -9.03
N GLU A 260 12.47 -24.31 -8.61
CA GLU A 260 12.84 -24.59 -7.23
C GLU A 260 13.73 -23.46 -6.70
N GLN A 261 14.80 -23.09 -7.43
CA GLN A 261 15.66 -21.95 -7.07
C GLN A 261 14.88 -20.63 -6.96
N GLN A 262 13.93 -20.37 -7.87
CA GLN A 262 13.05 -19.21 -7.77
C GLN A 262 12.19 -19.27 -6.50
N THR A 263 11.54 -20.41 -6.24
CA THR A 263 10.68 -20.60 -5.05
C THR A 263 11.48 -20.45 -3.75
N GLU A 264 12.72 -20.93 -3.71
CA GLU A 264 13.61 -20.89 -2.55
C GLU A 264 14.06 -19.45 -2.23
N ILE A 265 14.47 -18.66 -3.24
CA ILE A 265 14.88 -17.26 -3.00
C ILE A 265 13.68 -16.33 -2.73
N GLU A 266 12.51 -16.60 -3.33
CA GLU A 266 11.25 -15.93 -2.97
C GLU A 266 10.83 -16.29 -1.54
N GLY A 267 11.07 -17.53 -1.11
CA GLY A 267 10.98 -18.00 0.28
C GLY A 267 11.84 -17.17 1.24
N LEU A 268 13.15 -17.16 1.00
CA LEU A 268 14.14 -16.44 1.80
C LEU A 268 13.86 -14.93 1.88
N ALA A 269 13.53 -14.30 0.76
CA ALA A 269 13.19 -12.88 0.70
C ALA A 269 11.92 -12.55 1.49
N PHE A 270 10.90 -13.42 1.46
CA PHE A 270 9.70 -13.24 2.26
C PHE A 270 9.95 -13.49 3.75
N GLN A 271 10.77 -14.49 4.09
CA GLN A 271 11.19 -14.75 5.46
C GLN A 271 11.92 -13.56 6.06
N HIS A 272 12.92 -13.03 5.36
CA HIS A 272 13.62 -11.81 5.76
C HIS A 272 12.66 -10.61 5.88
N LEU A 273 11.69 -10.43 4.97
CA LEU A 273 10.69 -9.36 5.09
C LEU A 273 9.87 -9.50 6.38
N MET A 274 9.42 -10.71 6.70
CA MET A 274 8.57 -10.94 7.85
C MET A 274 9.33 -10.84 9.18
N GLU A 275 10.48 -11.50 9.30
CA GLU A 275 11.30 -11.45 10.51
C GLU A 275 11.85 -10.03 10.77
N ARG A 276 12.29 -9.29 9.74
CA ARG A 276 12.89 -7.96 9.87
C ARG A 276 11.92 -6.85 10.27
N TYR A 277 10.62 -7.04 10.07
CA TYR A 277 9.59 -6.00 10.27
C TYR A 277 8.53 -6.36 11.33
N PHE A 278 8.38 -7.63 11.69
CA PHE A 278 7.27 -8.09 12.54
C PHE A 278 7.64 -9.15 13.58
N SER A 279 8.92 -9.22 14.01
CA SER A 279 9.34 -10.15 15.07
C SER A 279 8.83 -9.76 16.46
N THR A 280 8.51 -8.48 16.69
CA THR A 280 7.99 -7.95 17.96
C THR A 280 6.75 -7.07 17.77
N ASP A 281 5.87 -7.03 18.78
CA ASP A 281 4.69 -6.15 18.78
C ASP A 281 5.07 -4.66 18.63
N ARG A 282 6.24 -4.24 19.14
CA ARG A 282 6.76 -2.88 18.98
C ARG A 282 7.03 -2.54 17.51
N GLU A 283 7.64 -3.46 16.77
CA GLU A 283 7.88 -3.28 15.33
C GLU A 283 6.55 -3.23 14.57
N VAL A 284 5.65 -4.19 14.84
CA VAL A 284 4.28 -4.19 14.28
C VAL A 284 3.61 -2.83 14.46
N THR A 285 3.68 -2.25 15.66
CA THR A 285 3.05 -0.95 15.98
C THR A 285 3.56 0.20 15.11
N TYR A 286 4.87 0.35 14.92
CA TYR A 286 5.37 1.46 14.09
C TYR A 286 5.35 1.16 12.58
N TRP A 287 5.31 -0.11 12.18
CA TRP A 287 5.10 -0.51 10.78
C TRP A 287 3.67 -0.32 10.30
N VAL A 288 2.66 -0.40 11.18
CA VAL A 288 1.28 0.01 10.85
C VAL A 288 1.01 1.51 11.01
N GLY A 289 1.88 2.23 11.74
CA GLY A 289 1.80 3.67 11.94
C GLY A 289 0.43 4.13 12.43
N GLY A 290 -0.12 5.18 11.79
CA GLY A 290 -1.44 5.72 12.12
C GLY A 290 -2.64 4.89 11.62
N PHE A 291 -2.45 3.88 10.75
CA PHE A 291 -3.56 3.16 10.11
C PHE A 291 -4.57 2.53 11.08
N PRO A 292 -4.20 1.90 12.22
CA PRO A 292 -5.18 1.31 13.13
C PRO A 292 -6.12 2.37 13.73
N THR A 293 -5.58 3.55 14.04
CA THR A 293 -6.34 4.69 14.56
C THR A 293 -7.23 5.30 13.47
N LEU A 294 -6.75 5.39 12.23
CA LEU A 294 -7.55 5.80 11.07
C LEU A 294 -8.70 4.82 10.79
N LEU A 295 -8.44 3.51 10.85
CA LEU A 295 -9.44 2.47 10.68
C LEU A 295 -10.54 2.57 11.76
N LEU A 296 -10.17 2.73 13.03
CA LEU A 296 -11.12 2.95 14.13
C LEU A 296 -11.87 4.28 14.08
N LYS A 297 -11.30 5.30 13.42
CA LYS A 297 -11.98 6.58 13.15
C LYS A 297 -13.06 6.44 12.09
N ASN A 298 -12.87 5.55 11.12
CA ASN A 298 -13.81 5.30 10.03
C ASN A 298 -14.88 4.26 10.40
N LEU A 299 -14.53 3.23 11.18
CA LEU A 299 -15.46 2.20 11.68
C LEU A 299 -16.34 2.72 12.84
N GLN A 300 -16.95 3.89 12.64
CA GLN A 300 -17.89 4.54 13.55
C GLN A 300 -19.22 4.76 12.83
N LEU A 301 -20.33 4.79 13.57
CA LEU A 301 -21.61 5.18 12.98
C LEU A 301 -21.54 6.65 12.52
N PRO A 302 -21.99 6.96 11.29
CA PRO A 302 -22.21 8.34 10.87
C PRO A 302 -23.17 9.06 11.83
N THR A 303 -22.72 10.16 12.43
CA THR A 303 -23.57 11.01 13.28
C THR A 303 -24.63 11.72 12.43
N PRO A 304 -25.89 11.88 12.87
CA PRO A 304 -26.98 12.43 12.04
C PRO A 304 -26.69 13.78 11.38
N ASP A 305 -25.83 14.59 11.99
CA ASP A 305 -25.42 15.91 11.50
C ASP A 305 -24.46 15.83 10.30
N LYS A 306 -23.73 14.72 10.13
CA LYS A 306 -22.80 14.46 9.02
C LYS A 306 -23.54 13.84 7.83
N LYS A 307 -24.41 14.63 7.20
CA LYS A 307 -25.20 14.24 6.01
C LYS A 307 -24.36 13.94 4.75
N GLU A 308 -23.04 14.14 4.82
CA GLU A 308 -22.06 14.01 3.74
C GLU A 308 -20.91 13.07 4.13
N ALA A 309 -21.13 12.15 5.08
CA ALA A 309 -20.14 11.16 5.48
C ALA A 309 -19.98 10.05 4.41
N PHE A 310 -18.74 9.75 4.02
CA PHE A 310 -18.45 8.65 3.11
C PHE A 310 -18.95 7.31 3.66
N LYS A 311 -19.62 6.53 2.80
CA LYS A 311 -20.01 5.14 3.04
C LYS A 311 -18.83 4.18 2.88
N TYR A 312 -17.90 4.49 1.97
CA TYR A 312 -16.76 3.65 1.63
C TYR A 312 -15.44 4.42 1.68
N TYR A 313 -14.46 3.88 2.41
CA TYR A 313 -13.08 4.36 2.46
C TYR A 313 -12.16 3.32 1.79
N SER A 314 -11.58 3.67 0.65
CA SER A 314 -10.66 2.82 -0.13
C SER A 314 -9.22 3.24 0.11
N TYR A 315 -8.43 2.39 0.77
CA TYR A 315 -7.02 2.64 1.07
C TYR A 315 -6.08 1.76 0.24
N HIS A 316 -4.96 2.36 -0.21
CA HIS A 316 -4.00 1.74 -1.13
C HIS A 316 -2.57 1.93 -0.66
N GLY A 317 -1.85 0.83 -0.42
CA GLY A 317 -0.48 0.85 0.12
C GLY A 317 0.35 -0.37 -0.28
N HIS A 318 1.35 -0.68 0.53
CA HIS A 318 2.29 -1.78 0.30
C HIS A 318 1.97 -3.05 1.13
N ARG A 319 2.57 -4.20 0.77
CA ARG A 319 2.30 -5.51 1.41
C ARG A 319 2.63 -5.50 2.90
N GLU A 320 3.63 -4.72 3.27
CA GLU A 320 4.17 -4.56 4.62
C GLU A 320 3.08 -4.04 5.59
N LEU A 321 2.26 -3.07 5.18
CA LEU A 321 1.14 -2.60 6.01
C LEU A 321 0.04 -3.66 6.19
N LEU A 322 -0.26 -4.45 5.15
CA LEU A 322 -1.24 -5.53 5.25
C LEU A 322 -0.73 -6.65 6.17
N HIS A 323 0.56 -6.98 6.13
CA HIS A 323 1.19 -7.92 7.06
C HIS A 323 1.20 -7.40 8.50
N GLY A 324 1.58 -6.14 8.73
CA GLY A 324 1.55 -5.52 10.05
C GLY A 324 0.13 -5.48 10.65
N MET A 325 -0.87 -5.06 9.86
CA MET A 325 -2.28 -5.11 10.27
C MET A 325 -2.74 -6.55 10.54
N GLY A 326 -2.19 -7.53 9.82
CA GLY A 326 -2.43 -8.94 10.07
C GLY A 326 -1.91 -9.41 11.43
N GLN A 327 -0.65 -9.11 11.76
CA GLN A 327 -0.08 -9.44 13.06
C GLN A 327 -0.79 -8.71 14.22
N LEU A 328 -1.16 -7.44 14.02
CA LEU A 328 -1.89 -6.64 14.99
C LEU A 328 -3.29 -7.23 15.27
N LEU A 329 -4.07 -7.56 14.25
CA LEU A 329 -5.45 -8.08 14.39
C LEU A 329 -5.53 -9.60 14.62
N GLY A 330 -4.44 -10.35 14.42
CA GLY A 330 -4.48 -11.81 14.36
C GLY A 330 -5.15 -12.34 13.09
N TRP A 331 -4.89 -11.71 11.95
CA TRP A 331 -5.33 -12.14 10.63
C TRP A 331 -4.17 -12.92 9.96
N THR A 332 -4.21 -14.24 10.05
CA THR A 332 -3.28 -15.11 9.32
C THR A 332 -3.70 -15.19 7.85
N PHE A 333 -2.75 -15.01 6.93
CA PHE A 333 -2.96 -15.17 5.49
C PHE A 333 -2.56 -16.57 5.04
N ASP A 334 -3.34 -17.13 4.12
CA ASP A 334 -3.20 -18.50 3.64
C ASP A 334 -3.43 -18.60 2.13
N PHE A 335 -2.57 -17.93 1.36
CA PHE A 335 -2.57 -17.98 -0.10
C PHE A 335 -1.83 -19.24 -0.57
N ALA A 336 -2.53 -20.11 -1.31
CA ALA A 336 -1.95 -21.36 -1.81
C ALA A 336 -0.77 -21.10 -2.77
N GLY A 337 0.32 -21.85 -2.57
CA GLY A 337 1.54 -21.74 -3.38
C GLY A 337 2.41 -20.51 -3.10
N GLN A 338 2.05 -19.64 -2.14
CA GLN A 338 2.88 -18.49 -1.74
C GLN A 338 3.92 -18.87 -0.67
N PRO A 339 5.11 -18.21 -0.67
CA PRO A 339 6.06 -18.26 0.45
C PRO A 339 5.42 -18.07 1.83
N ARG A 340 6.05 -18.60 2.89
CA ARG A 340 5.54 -18.51 4.27
C ARG A 340 6.61 -18.14 5.28
N ALA A 341 6.25 -17.32 6.26
CA ALA A 341 7.08 -16.96 7.42
C ALA A 341 6.18 -16.40 8.54
N LEU A 342 6.60 -16.49 9.79
CA LEU A 342 5.82 -16.07 10.97
C LEU A 342 4.34 -16.56 10.91
N ASN A 343 4.16 -17.84 10.57
CA ASN A 343 2.88 -18.56 10.36
C ASN A 343 1.95 -18.04 9.24
N THR A 344 2.29 -16.94 8.56
CA THR A 344 1.47 -16.31 7.51
C THR A 344 2.07 -16.55 6.12
N SER A 345 1.26 -16.54 5.07
CA SER A 345 1.76 -16.56 3.68
C SER A 345 2.09 -15.17 3.17
N ALA A 346 2.90 -15.08 2.12
CA ALA A 346 3.00 -13.89 1.29
C ALA A 346 1.65 -13.59 0.63
N LEU A 347 1.47 -12.33 0.20
CA LEU A 347 0.25 -11.86 -0.46
C LEU A 347 0.39 -11.89 -1.98
N ASP A 348 -0.74 -12.05 -2.66
CA ASP A 348 -0.86 -11.71 -4.08
C ASP A 348 -0.75 -10.19 -4.31
N PRO A 349 -0.44 -9.75 -5.53
CA PRO A 349 -0.73 -8.38 -5.96
C PRO A 349 -2.24 -8.11 -5.91
N ALA A 350 -2.63 -6.86 -5.64
CA ALA A 350 -4.03 -6.46 -5.47
C ALA A 350 -4.81 -7.21 -4.35
N THR A 351 -4.12 -7.91 -3.43
CA THR A 351 -4.79 -8.43 -2.22
C THR A 351 -5.44 -7.27 -1.47
N THR A 352 -6.74 -7.42 -1.22
CA THR A 352 -7.58 -6.40 -0.57
C THR A 352 -8.21 -6.99 0.68
N LEU A 353 -8.00 -6.31 1.81
CA LEU A 353 -8.67 -6.57 3.09
C LEU A 353 -9.93 -5.71 3.16
N PHE A 354 -11.05 -6.30 3.61
CA PHE A 354 -12.34 -5.63 3.77
C PHE A 354 -12.73 -5.62 5.24
N PHE A 355 -13.19 -4.47 5.73
CA PHE A 355 -13.75 -4.27 7.06
C PHE A 355 -15.16 -3.68 6.91
N GLU A 356 -16.17 -4.49 7.22
CA GLU A 356 -17.58 -4.08 7.16
C GLU A 356 -18.09 -3.74 8.56
N LEU A 357 -18.49 -2.49 8.81
CA LEU A 357 -19.23 -2.14 10.01
C LEU A 357 -20.72 -2.47 9.83
N HIS A 358 -21.22 -3.45 10.56
CA HIS A 358 -22.63 -3.83 10.59
C HIS A 358 -23.32 -3.40 11.88
N GLN A 359 -24.62 -3.14 11.79
CA GLN A 359 -25.51 -2.90 12.92
C GLN A 359 -26.69 -3.87 12.92
N THR A 360 -26.93 -4.54 14.04
CA THR A 360 -28.07 -5.46 14.23
C THR A 360 -29.28 -4.74 14.80
N ASN A 361 -30.48 -4.99 14.25
CA ASN A 361 -31.77 -4.48 14.78
C ASN A 361 -31.80 -2.96 15.08
N SER A 362 -30.98 -2.16 14.38
CA SER A 362 -30.75 -0.72 14.63
C SER A 362 -30.26 -0.34 16.04
N SER A 363 -29.82 -1.29 16.87
CA SER A 363 -29.21 -0.99 18.18
C SER A 363 -27.75 -0.54 18.01
N THR A 364 -27.35 0.53 18.67
CA THR A 364 -25.95 0.99 18.72
C THR A 364 -25.06 0.07 19.56
N GLU A 365 -25.64 -0.75 20.42
CA GLU A 365 -24.94 -1.73 21.26
C GLU A 365 -24.60 -3.03 20.50
N LEU A 366 -25.25 -3.27 19.35
CA LEU A 366 -25.08 -4.46 18.52
C LEU A 366 -24.34 -4.15 17.20
N LEU A 367 -23.27 -3.37 17.32
CA LEU A 367 -22.30 -3.08 16.25
C LEU A 367 -21.20 -4.14 16.22
N PHE A 368 -20.86 -4.61 15.02
CA PHE A 368 -19.76 -5.55 14.80
C PHE A 368 -19.01 -5.28 13.50
N VAL A 369 -17.75 -5.69 13.45
CA VAL A 369 -16.90 -5.68 12.27
C VAL A 369 -16.87 -7.08 11.68
N ARG A 370 -17.21 -7.22 10.40
CA ARG A 370 -17.03 -8.47 9.63
C ARG A 370 -15.88 -8.29 8.65
N THR A 371 -14.97 -9.27 8.58
CA THR A 371 -13.74 -9.17 7.77
C THR A 371 -13.70 -10.16 6.61
N PHE A 372 -13.17 -9.72 5.47
CA PHE A 372 -12.96 -10.56 4.28
C PHE A 372 -11.62 -10.26 3.60
N VAL A 373 -11.04 -11.25 2.92
CA VAL A 373 -9.91 -11.08 2.00
C VAL A 373 -10.31 -11.43 0.57
N TRP A 374 -9.76 -10.71 -0.41
CA TRP A 374 -9.84 -11.02 -1.84
C TRP A 374 -8.46 -10.85 -2.49
N SER A 375 -8.19 -11.60 -3.56
CA SER A 375 -7.16 -11.29 -4.56
C SER A 375 -7.65 -11.73 -5.96
N PRO A 376 -6.94 -11.39 -7.04
CA PRO A 376 -7.24 -11.91 -8.38
C PRO A 376 -7.20 -13.45 -8.49
N ARG A 377 -6.60 -14.15 -7.51
CA ARG A 377 -6.57 -15.62 -7.42
C ARG A 377 -7.50 -16.18 -6.33
N VAL A 378 -7.80 -15.41 -5.29
CA VAL A 378 -8.60 -15.83 -4.13
C VAL A 378 -9.92 -15.06 -4.09
N ARG A 379 -11.02 -15.76 -4.35
CA ARG A 379 -12.39 -15.22 -4.21
C ARG A 379 -12.61 -14.61 -2.83
N ARG A 380 -13.47 -13.60 -2.74
CA ARG A 380 -13.79 -12.90 -1.48
C ARG A 380 -14.24 -13.88 -0.41
N THR A 381 -13.38 -14.08 0.58
CA THR A 381 -13.51 -15.12 1.61
C THR A 381 -13.62 -14.44 2.97
N GLY A 382 -14.66 -14.79 3.74
CA GLY A 382 -14.87 -14.28 5.09
C GLY A 382 -13.83 -14.87 6.06
N VAL A 383 -13.24 -14.01 6.90
CA VAL A 383 -12.15 -14.36 7.80
C VAL A 383 -12.58 -14.18 9.24
N LYS A 384 -12.31 -15.17 10.10
CA LYS A 384 -12.30 -14.97 11.55
C LYS A 384 -10.94 -14.44 11.99
N LEU A 385 -10.91 -13.26 12.61
CA LEU A 385 -9.71 -12.75 13.28
C LEU A 385 -9.41 -13.62 14.52
N ALA A 386 -8.18 -14.10 14.65
CA ALA A 386 -7.79 -15.00 15.75
C ALA A 386 -7.85 -14.33 17.13
N LYS A 387 -7.69 -13.00 17.19
CA LYS A 387 -7.83 -12.20 18.43
C LYS A 387 -9.28 -11.83 18.77
N CYS A 388 -10.26 -12.16 17.92
CA CYS A 388 -11.70 -11.96 18.16
C CYS A 388 -12.40 -13.25 18.62
N SER A 389 -13.38 -13.10 19.51
CA SER A 389 -14.27 -14.17 19.99
C SER A 389 -15.04 -14.85 18.84
N ALA A 390 -15.64 -14.06 17.95
CA ALA A 390 -16.54 -14.50 16.88
C ALA A 390 -16.03 -14.11 15.46
N VAL A 391 -16.72 -14.59 14.43
CA VAL A 391 -16.52 -14.18 13.02
C VAL A 391 -17.04 -12.76 12.79
N ASP A 392 -18.20 -12.47 13.37
CA ASP A 392 -18.80 -11.15 13.45
C ASP A 392 -18.27 -10.49 14.74
N CYS A 393 -17.09 -9.86 14.66
CA CYS A 393 -16.36 -9.40 15.85
C CYS A 393 -17.00 -8.13 16.43
N PRO A 394 -17.47 -8.13 17.70
CA PRO A 394 -18.09 -6.95 18.33
C PRO A 394 -17.20 -5.71 18.21
N LEU A 395 -17.77 -4.55 17.86
CA LEU A 395 -16.97 -3.35 17.59
C LEU A 395 -16.10 -2.93 18.79
N ALA A 396 -16.62 -3.10 20.01
CA ALA A 396 -15.87 -2.84 21.24
C ALA A 396 -14.70 -3.84 21.43
N GLU A 397 -14.85 -5.11 21.02
CA GLU A 397 -13.77 -6.09 21.05
C GLU A 397 -12.70 -5.79 19.99
N PHE A 398 -13.12 -5.50 18.75
CA PHE A 398 -12.23 -5.06 17.67
C PHE A 398 -11.42 -3.81 18.05
N THR A 399 -12.08 -2.83 18.66
CA THR A 399 -11.45 -1.62 19.21
C THR A 399 -10.45 -1.96 20.32
N SER A 400 -10.83 -2.85 21.25
CA SER A 400 -9.97 -3.29 22.35
C SER A 400 -8.74 -4.10 21.89
N ILE A 401 -8.80 -4.83 20.77
CA ILE A 401 -7.63 -5.52 20.20
C ILE A 401 -6.56 -4.50 19.78
N ILE A 402 -6.97 -3.43 19.08
CA ILE A 402 -6.08 -2.36 18.64
C ILE A 402 -5.56 -1.55 19.83
N GLN A 403 -6.45 -1.15 20.75
CA GLN A 403 -6.08 -0.37 21.93
C GLN A 403 -5.09 -1.12 22.82
N ARG A 404 -5.35 -2.39 23.18
CA ARG A 404 -4.45 -3.16 24.06
C ARG A 404 -3.07 -3.41 23.46
N HIS A 405 -2.95 -3.51 22.13
CA HIS A 405 -1.65 -3.60 21.47
C HIS A 405 -0.88 -2.28 21.65
N ILE A 406 -1.51 -1.14 21.32
CA ILE A 406 -0.93 0.20 21.48
C ILE A 406 -0.60 0.54 22.95
N GLU A 407 -1.43 0.11 23.90
CA GLU A 407 -1.20 0.26 25.35
C GLU A 407 0.01 -0.55 25.83
N ALA A 408 0.25 -1.73 25.25
CA ALA A 408 1.36 -2.61 25.62
C ALA A 408 2.71 -2.17 25.00
N THR A 409 2.69 -1.53 23.84
CA THR A 409 3.90 -1.12 23.09
C THR A 409 4.26 0.37 23.23
N GLY A 410 3.28 1.19 23.62
CA GLY A 410 3.27 2.64 23.38
C GLY A 410 2.82 2.95 21.94
N PRO A 411 2.20 4.13 21.70
CA PRO A 411 1.80 4.56 20.36
C PRO A 411 3.02 4.83 19.47
N TRP A 412 2.85 4.71 18.14
CA TRP A 412 3.95 4.88 17.19
C TRP A 412 4.60 6.27 17.33
N GLU A 413 3.83 7.30 17.66
CA GLU A 413 4.34 8.65 17.91
C GLU A 413 5.37 8.67 19.06
N GLN A 414 5.11 7.91 20.13
CA GLN A 414 6.04 7.78 21.25
C GLN A 414 7.25 6.92 20.88
N ILE A 415 7.02 5.76 20.24
CA ILE A 415 8.10 4.85 19.81
C ILE A 415 9.12 5.58 18.93
N CYS A 416 8.64 6.44 18.03
CA CYS A 416 9.44 7.14 17.03
C CYS A 416 9.86 8.55 17.44
N ASN A 417 9.59 8.97 18.68
CA ASN A 417 9.80 10.34 19.19
C ASN A 417 9.26 11.42 18.24
N TYR A 418 8.08 11.17 17.67
CA TYR A 418 7.38 12.12 16.82
C TYR A 418 6.61 13.12 17.68
N HIS A 419 6.89 14.40 17.48
CA HIS A 419 6.06 15.48 17.95
C HIS A 419 5.41 16.11 16.72
N ALA A 420 4.09 16.08 16.66
CA ALA A 420 3.35 16.75 15.60
C ALA A 420 3.73 18.23 15.60
N ALA A 421 4.35 18.68 14.51
CA ALA A 421 4.62 20.10 14.31
C ALA A 421 3.27 20.81 14.23
N THR A 422 2.87 21.47 15.32
CA THR A 422 1.83 22.47 15.26
C THR A 422 2.30 23.50 14.25
N PHE A 423 1.61 23.59 13.11
CA PHE A 423 1.79 24.72 12.21
C PHE A 423 1.68 25.97 13.05
N ALA A 424 2.77 26.75 13.12
CA ALA A 424 2.80 27.97 13.91
C ALA A 424 1.55 28.76 13.53
N PRO A 425 0.69 29.15 14.51
CA PRO A 425 -0.58 29.76 14.21
C PRO A 425 -0.31 30.92 13.28
N VAL A 426 -1.01 30.95 12.13
CA VAL A 426 -0.80 32.01 11.13
C VAL A 426 -0.92 33.31 11.88
N LEU A 427 0.20 34.03 12.00
CA LEU A 427 0.23 35.36 12.57
C LEU A 427 -0.45 36.25 11.55
N HIS A 428 -1.79 36.25 11.61
CA HIS A 428 -2.61 37.36 11.18
C HIS A 428 -1.91 38.60 11.75
N PRO A 429 -1.32 39.46 10.91
CA PRO A 429 -0.56 40.58 11.42
C PRO A 429 -1.54 41.41 12.25
N THR A 430 -1.33 41.44 13.56
CA THR A 430 -2.22 42.12 14.49
C THR A 430 -2.14 43.59 14.13
N THR A 431 -3.11 44.05 13.34
CA THR A 431 -3.33 45.46 13.03
C THR A 431 -3.52 46.14 14.36
N SER A 432 -2.44 46.74 14.86
CA SER A 432 -2.44 47.38 16.17
C SER A 432 -3.57 48.40 16.15
N PRO A 433 -4.48 48.40 17.15
CA PRO A 433 -5.58 49.34 17.16
C PRO A 433 -4.99 50.74 17.10
N VAL A 434 -5.24 51.44 15.98
CA VAL A 434 -4.74 52.80 15.75
C VAL A 434 -5.24 53.65 16.91
N ALA A 435 -4.32 54.16 17.72
CA ALA A 435 -4.69 54.92 18.91
C ALA A 435 -5.59 56.09 18.50
N PRO A 436 -6.74 56.30 19.15
CA PRO A 436 -7.71 57.31 18.73
C PRO A 436 -7.08 58.70 18.87
N VAL A 437 -6.78 59.33 17.72
CA VAL A 437 -6.24 60.69 17.68
C VAL A 437 -7.31 61.65 18.17
N THR A 438 -7.11 62.20 19.36
CA THR A 438 -7.97 63.20 20.00
C THR A 438 -8.03 64.47 19.15
N THR A 439 -9.03 64.52 18.27
CA THR A 439 -9.23 65.63 17.33
C THR A 439 -10.10 66.69 17.99
N THR A 440 -9.48 67.73 18.53
CA THR A 440 -10.18 68.84 19.20
C THR A 440 -11.05 69.62 18.20
N THR A 441 -12.33 69.78 18.52
CA THR A 441 -13.31 70.43 17.64
C THR A 441 -13.03 71.92 17.43
N ALA A 442 -12.84 72.34 16.18
CA ALA A 442 -12.86 73.73 15.74
C ALA A 442 -13.91 73.94 14.64
N LYS A 443 -14.41 75.17 14.48
CA LYS A 443 -15.52 75.49 13.55
C LYS A 443 -15.09 75.43 12.06
N PRO A 444 -16.01 75.11 11.14
CA PRO A 444 -15.72 75.08 9.70
C PRO A 444 -15.83 76.48 9.06
N VAL A 445 -14.92 76.77 8.12
CA VAL A 445 -15.07 77.84 7.12
C VAL A 445 -14.51 77.34 5.77
N GLU A 446 -15.44 77.09 4.84
CA GLU A 446 -15.44 77.47 3.42
C GLU A 446 -14.19 77.27 2.51
N ALA A 447 -14.40 76.44 1.48
CA ALA A 447 -13.88 76.51 0.10
C ALA A 447 -12.38 76.73 -0.20
N THR A 448 -11.80 75.86 -1.04
CA THR A 448 -11.58 76.12 -2.49
C THR A 448 -10.63 75.07 -3.08
N MET A 449 -10.99 74.44 -4.21
CA MET A 449 -10.01 73.73 -5.08
C MET A 449 -9.43 74.72 -6.09
N PRO A 450 -8.14 74.60 -6.47
CA PRO A 450 -7.91 74.13 -7.84
C PRO A 450 -6.62 73.32 -8.09
N ALA A 451 -6.66 72.62 -9.23
CA ALA A 451 -5.58 72.38 -10.19
C ALA A 451 -4.42 71.41 -9.90
N GLU A 452 -4.09 70.69 -10.98
CA GLU A 452 -2.98 69.77 -11.18
C GLU A 452 -1.60 70.45 -11.17
N THR A 453 -0.53 69.67 -10.95
CA THR A 453 0.63 69.73 -11.85
C THR A 453 1.40 68.40 -11.90
N LYS A 454 2.21 68.22 -12.96
CA LYS A 454 3.03 67.02 -13.22
C LYS A 454 4.23 66.89 -12.26
N PRO A 455 4.87 65.70 -12.16
CA PRO A 455 6.04 65.49 -11.33
C PRO A 455 7.33 65.99 -11.98
N GLU A 456 8.29 66.39 -11.15
CA GLU A 456 9.70 66.62 -11.52
C GLU A 456 10.61 65.61 -10.79
N THR A 457 11.85 65.43 -11.27
CA THR A 457 12.72 64.30 -10.89
C THR A 457 13.90 64.75 -10.04
N THR A 458 14.14 64.08 -8.91
CA THR A 458 15.35 64.30 -8.09
C THR A 458 16.13 62.99 -7.92
N THR A 459 17.39 62.99 -8.34
CA THR A 459 18.31 61.86 -8.22
C THR A 459 19.25 62.07 -7.03
N THR A 460 19.43 61.05 -6.19
CA THR A 460 20.51 61.02 -5.18
C THR A 460 21.19 59.65 -5.18
N ALA A 461 22.53 59.63 -5.20
CA ALA A 461 23.33 58.42 -5.33
C ALA A 461 23.85 57.87 -4.00
N SER A 462 24.44 56.67 -4.03
CA SER A 462 25.30 56.13 -2.98
C SER A 462 26.36 55.19 -3.58
N PRO A 463 27.52 54.99 -2.92
CA PRO A 463 28.79 54.94 -3.64
C PRO A 463 29.30 53.55 -4.01
N THR A 464 30.22 53.53 -4.97
CA THR A 464 31.02 52.37 -5.38
C THR A 464 32.37 52.35 -4.65
N THR A 465 32.84 51.16 -4.28
CA THR A 465 34.27 50.89 -4.06
C THR A 465 34.69 49.67 -4.87
N THR A 466 35.92 49.68 -5.38
CA THR A 466 36.41 48.72 -6.39
C THR A 466 37.68 48.04 -5.91
N ALA A 467 37.81 46.74 -6.14
CA ALA A 467 39.06 45.99 -6.03
C ALA A 467 39.18 45.01 -7.21
N THR A 468 40.33 45.02 -7.88
CA THR A 468 40.56 44.27 -9.13
C THR A 468 41.26 42.94 -8.86
N PRO A 469 40.83 41.81 -9.44
CA PRO A 469 41.52 40.52 -9.31
C PRO A 469 42.76 40.45 -10.23
N ALA A 470 43.80 39.75 -9.78
CA ALA A 470 45.00 39.47 -10.57
C ALA A 470 44.82 38.24 -11.47
N ILE A 471 45.49 38.24 -12.63
CA ILE A 471 45.48 37.15 -13.61
C ILE A 471 46.75 36.31 -13.45
N ILE A 472 46.63 34.98 -13.43
CA ILE A 472 47.75 34.06 -13.66
C ILE A 472 47.31 33.06 -14.73
N THR A 473 48.18 32.78 -15.70
CA THR A 473 47.91 31.93 -16.86
C THR A 473 49.02 30.90 -17.02
N THR A 474 48.66 29.61 -17.11
CA THR A 474 49.57 28.56 -17.58
C THR A 474 48.84 27.55 -18.47
N THR A 475 49.53 27.13 -19.53
CA THR A 475 49.00 26.31 -20.64
C THR A 475 49.43 24.84 -20.45
N PRO A 476 48.61 23.83 -20.81
CA PRO A 476 48.99 22.42 -20.67
C PRO A 476 50.07 21.98 -21.68
N LYS A 477 50.80 20.90 -21.35
CA LYS A 477 51.70 20.16 -22.24
C LYS A 477 51.62 18.66 -21.94
N ALA A 478 51.93 17.82 -22.94
CA ALA A 478 51.73 16.37 -22.92
C ALA A 478 53.03 15.58 -23.22
N VAL A 479 52.91 14.24 -23.30
CA VAL A 479 53.94 13.21 -23.59
C VAL A 479 55.06 13.11 -22.52
N GLU A 480 55.72 11.98 -22.24
CA GLU A 480 55.73 10.63 -22.88
C GLU A 480 55.99 9.51 -21.83
N ALA A 481 56.02 8.24 -22.26
CA ALA A 481 56.17 7.06 -21.39
C ALA A 481 57.59 6.48 -21.34
N THR A 482 57.91 5.71 -20.29
CA THR A 482 58.97 4.69 -20.30
C THR A 482 58.71 3.61 -19.23
N LYS A 483 59.43 2.48 -19.29
CA LYS A 483 59.19 1.25 -18.49
C LYS A 483 60.51 0.79 -17.79
N PRO A 484 60.57 -0.39 -17.15
CA PRO A 484 60.76 -0.55 -15.70
C PRO A 484 62.23 -0.80 -15.25
N VAL A 485 62.48 -0.71 -13.94
CA VAL A 485 63.68 -1.25 -13.26
C VAL A 485 63.26 -1.96 -11.96
N GLU A 486 64.08 -2.91 -11.50
CA GLU A 486 63.77 -3.93 -10.50
C GLU A 486 63.92 -3.57 -9.02
N THR A 487 63.09 -4.24 -8.21
CA THR A 487 63.41 -4.94 -6.96
C THR A 487 64.26 -4.26 -5.87
N LYS A 488 63.61 -4.00 -4.73
CA LYS A 488 64.19 -4.37 -3.42
C LYS A 488 63.13 -4.74 -2.39
N VAL A 489 63.29 -5.90 -1.78
CA VAL A 489 62.45 -6.36 -0.65
C VAL A 489 62.93 -5.67 0.64
N VAL A 490 61.99 -5.10 1.39
CA VAL A 490 62.20 -4.67 2.79
C VAL A 490 61.03 -5.18 3.62
N THR A 491 61.31 -6.08 4.55
CA THR A 491 60.33 -6.57 5.52
C THR A 491 60.19 -5.57 6.67
N THR A 492 58.98 -5.10 6.93
CA THR A 492 58.70 -4.23 8.09
C THR A 492 57.58 -4.83 8.93
N THR A 493 57.95 -5.46 10.04
CA THR A 493 57.01 -5.94 11.06
C THR A 493 56.56 -4.78 11.93
N THR A 494 55.26 -4.49 11.97
CA THR A 494 54.70 -3.41 12.80
C THR A 494 53.91 -3.99 13.97
N THR A 495 54.56 -4.10 15.13
CA THR A 495 53.90 -4.42 16.41
C THR A 495 53.39 -3.12 17.03
N THR A 496 52.10 -3.04 17.37
CA THR A 496 51.52 -1.86 18.04
C THR A 496 51.02 -2.22 19.44
N THR A 497 51.64 -1.66 20.47
CA THR A 497 51.32 -1.88 21.89
C THR A 497 50.38 -0.80 22.44
N SER A 498 49.39 -1.20 23.23
CA SER A 498 48.50 -0.29 23.96
C SER A 498 49.23 0.46 25.10
N PRO A 499 49.00 1.77 25.28
CA PRO A 499 49.35 2.49 26.50
C PRO A 499 48.12 2.70 27.41
N THR A 500 48.24 2.31 28.69
CA THR A 500 47.25 2.63 29.74
C THR A 500 47.89 3.58 30.75
N THR A 501 47.30 4.75 30.98
CA THR A 501 47.68 5.65 32.08
C THR A 501 46.47 6.36 32.68
N THR A 502 46.39 6.34 34.01
CA THR A 502 45.28 6.89 34.81
C THR A 502 45.62 8.26 35.39
N ALA A 503 44.68 9.20 35.38
CA ALA A 503 44.76 10.43 36.20
C ALA A 503 43.35 10.92 36.59
N THR A 504 43.18 11.32 37.84
CA THR A 504 41.89 11.71 38.46
C THR A 504 41.82 13.22 38.73
N PRO A 505 40.66 13.87 38.51
CA PRO A 505 40.27 15.08 39.22
C PRO A 505 39.13 14.82 40.23
N ALA A 506 39.11 15.57 41.32
CA ALA A 506 38.11 15.48 42.40
C ALA A 506 36.81 16.28 42.11
N PRO A 507 35.67 15.96 42.75
CA PRO A 507 34.39 16.61 42.47
C PRO A 507 34.22 17.97 43.17
N VAL A 508 33.34 18.82 42.60
CA VAL A 508 32.85 20.05 43.24
C VAL A 508 31.39 19.86 43.65
N THR A 509 31.05 20.30 44.86
CA THR A 509 29.76 20.03 45.52
C THR A 509 28.72 21.12 45.26
N THR A 510 27.49 20.73 44.90
CA THR A 510 26.29 21.57 45.09
C THR A 510 25.15 20.72 45.69
N THR A 511 24.48 21.25 46.70
CA THR A 511 23.64 20.47 47.63
C THR A 511 22.15 20.56 47.29
N ALA A 512 21.46 19.41 47.31
CA ALA A 512 20.00 19.33 47.42
C ALA A 512 19.62 18.31 48.51
N LYS A 513 18.54 18.55 49.26
CA LYS A 513 18.10 17.68 50.37
C LYS A 513 17.23 16.51 49.87
N PRO A 514 17.30 15.32 50.49
CA PRO A 514 16.39 14.22 50.22
C PRO A 514 15.02 14.44 50.87
N VAL A 515 14.00 13.76 50.33
CA VAL A 515 12.74 13.46 51.03
C VAL A 515 12.71 11.95 51.30
N GLU A 516 12.30 11.59 52.50
CA GLU A 516 12.37 10.22 53.01
C GLU A 516 11.10 9.41 52.66
N VAL A 517 11.29 8.20 52.13
CA VAL A 517 10.24 7.17 52.04
C VAL A 517 10.80 5.88 52.61
N LYS A 518 10.33 5.50 53.81
CA LYS A 518 10.64 4.19 54.42
C LYS A 518 9.73 3.12 53.82
N ALA A 519 10.30 1.95 53.53
CA ALA A 519 9.52 0.72 53.43
C ALA A 519 9.04 0.28 54.82
N LEU A 520 7.90 -0.42 54.88
CA LEU A 520 7.48 -1.17 56.06
C LEU A 520 6.81 -2.48 55.63
N GLU A 521 6.81 -3.47 56.53
CA GLU A 521 6.54 -4.87 56.20
C GLU A 521 5.05 -5.23 56.24
N SER A 522 4.67 -6.24 55.46
CA SER A 522 3.32 -6.80 55.46
C SER A 522 3.09 -7.72 56.66
N THR A 523 2.09 -7.43 57.49
CA THR A 523 1.64 -8.30 58.59
C THR A 523 0.12 -8.46 58.64
N THR A 524 -0.32 -9.59 59.19
CA THR A 524 -1.69 -10.14 59.08
C THR A 524 -2.64 -9.64 60.18
N ALA A 525 -3.86 -9.20 59.84
CA ALA A 525 -5.05 -9.34 60.71
C ALA A 525 -6.38 -9.13 59.96
N THR A 526 -7.42 -9.90 60.30
CA THR A 526 -8.82 -9.72 59.84
C THR A 526 -9.71 -9.27 61.01
N PRO A 527 -10.76 -8.46 60.78
CA PRO A 527 -11.97 -8.45 61.61
C PRO A 527 -13.18 -9.11 60.90
N LYS A 528 -14.21 -9.51 61.67
CA LYS A 528 -15.39 -10.29 61.24
C LYS A 528 -16.71 -9.48 61.26
N VAL A 529 -17.77 -10.13 60.72
CA VAL A 529 -19.25 -10.01 60.95
C VAL A 529 -19.99 -9.70 59.63
N GLY A 530 -21.12 -10.33 59.24
CA GLY A 530 -21.90 -11.47 59.78
C GLY A 530 -23.44 -11.21 59.76
N THR A 531 -24.36 -12.13 59.38
CA THR A 531 -24.24 -13.53 58.89
C THR A 531 -25.10 -13.73 57.60
N THR A 532 -26.10 -14.61 57.33
CA THR A 532 -26.87 -15.66 58.07
C THR A 532 -27.45 -16.71 57.09
N ALA A 533 -27.23 -18.01 57.30
CA ALA A 533 -28.04 -19.14 56.76
C ALA A 533 -27.68 -20.47 57.47
N LYS A 534 -28.55 -21.49 57.46
CA LYS A 534 -28.37 -22.78 58.17
C LYS A 534 -27.96 -23.95 57.22
N PRO A 535 -27.14 -24.92 57.69
CA PRO A 535 -26.80 -26.16 56.95
C PRO A 535 -27.58 -27.41 57.43
N VAL A 536 -27.54 -28.50 56.65
CA VAL A 536 -27.99 -29.85 57.05
C VAL A 536 -27.07 -30.96 56.49
N VAL A 537 -26.34 -31.62 57.41
CA VAL A 537 -25.97 -33.07 57.48
C VAL A 537 -25.64 -33.88 56.19
N MET A 538 -24.33 -34.15 55.97
CA MET A 538 -23.61 -35.48 55.93
C MET A 538 -24.25 -36.77 55.33
N PRO A 539 -23.48 -37.84 54.94
CA PRO A 539 -22.10 -38.21 55.31
C PRO A 539 -21.15 -38.56 54.12
N ALA A 540 -20.05 -39.32 54.33
CA ALA A 540 -18.87 -39.38 53.44
C ALA A 540 -18.12 -40.74 53.38
N ASN A 541 -17.26 -40.88 52.35
CA ASN A 541 -16.04 -41.73 52.26
C ASN A 541 -16.21 -43.28 52.23
N PRO A 542 -15.16 -44.08 51.87
CA PRO A 542 -13.73 -43.75 51.65
C PRO A 542 -13.11 -44.17 50.28
N VAL A 543 -11.78 -44.07 50.19
CA VAL A 543 -10.89 -44.39 49.06
C VAL A 543 -10.15 -45.71 49.32
N GLU A 544 -9.79 -46.45 48.26
CA GLU A 544 -8.70 -47.46 48.30
C GLU A 544 -7.86 -47.43 47.00
N THR A 545 -6.67 -48.01 47.03
CA THR A 545 -5.57 -47.78 46.06
C THR A 545 -4.94 -49.09 45.59
N THR A 546 -4.64 -49.23 44.29
CA THR A 546 -3.56 -50.14 43.81
C THR A 546 -3.17 -49.86 42.36
N ALA A 547 -1.95 -50.27 41.99
CA ALA A 547 -1.43 -50.29 40.62
C ALA A 547 -0.60 -51.56 40.38
N PRO A 548 -0.41 -51.99 39.12
CA PRO A 548 0.76 -52.82 38.76
C PRO A 548 1.54 -52.30 37.54
N LYS A 549 2.75 -52.86 37.38
CA LYS A 549 3.74 -52.59 36.31
C LYS A 549 3.69 -53.72 35.21
N PRO A 550 4.58 -53.75 34.19
CA PRO A 550 4.29 -54.41 32.91
C PRO A 550 4.97 -55.78 32.70
N THR A 551 4.70 -56.39 31.54
CA THR A 551 5.43 -57.56 30.99
C THR A 551 5.69 -57.35 29.49
N GLU A 552 6.71 -58.02 28.95
CA GLU A 552 7.29 -57.81 27.60
C GLU A 552 7.40 -59.14 26.80
N ALA A 553 7.50 -59.01 25.48
CA ALA A 553 7.99 -59.99 24.48
C ALA A 553 7.30 -61.37 24.31
N ALA A 554 6.84 -61.61 23.07
CA ALA A 554 6.82 -62.93 22.42
C ALA A 554 7.04 -62.76 20.91
N THR A 555 7.78 -63.68 20.27
CA THR A 555 8.29 -63.52 18.89
C THR A 555 7.90 -64.69 18.00
N THR A 556 7.34 -64.44 16.82
CA THR A 556 7.22 -65.44 15.74
C THR A 556 7.36 -64.80 14.36
N LYS A 557 7.83 -65.56 13.36
CA LYS A 557 8.14 -65.07 12.00
C LYS A 557 7.09 -65.52 10.96
N LEU A 558 6.80 -64.57 10.05
CA LEU A 558 6.71 -64.71 8.59
C LEU A 558 6.10 -66.00 7.97
N VAL A 559 4.98 -65.83 7.27
CA VAL A 559 4.64 -66.58 6.04
C VAL A 559 4.19 -65.58 4.99
N GLU A 560 4.57 -65.82 3.73
CA GLU A 560 4.33 -64.95 2.58
C GLU A 560 3.10 -65.40 1.78
N SER A 561 2.28 -64.45 1.29
CA SER A 561 1.26 -64.72 0.27
C SER A 561 0.93 -63.47 -0.55
N THR A 562 0.77 -63.65 -1.86
CA THR A 562 0.52 -62.59 -2.85
C THR A 562 -0.94 -62.15 -2.89
N PRO A 563 -1.23 -60.84 -3.02
CA PRO A 563 -2.59 -60.35 -3.21
C PRO A 563 -3.07 -60.55 -4.65
N VAL A 564 -4.31 -61.03 -4.82
CA VAL A 564 -4.99 -61.16 -6.13
C VAL A 564 -5.74 -59.87 -6.46
N VAL A 565 -5.64 -59.43 -7.72
CA VAL A 565 -6.28 -58.22 -8.26
C VAL A 565 -7.76 -58.47 -8.62
N PRO A 566 -8.66 -57.54 -8.27
CA PRO A 566 -9.74 -57.17 -9.19
C PRO A 566 -9.71 -55.67 -9.56
N THR A 567 -9.60 -55.48 -10.86
CA THR A 567 -9.71 -54.29 -11.72
C THR A 567 -10.61 -53.11 -11.28
N THR A 568 -10.04 -51.91 -11.42
CA THR A 568 -10.70 -50.63 -11.84
C THR A 568 -11.91 -50.07 -11.07
N SER A 569 -11.66 -48.94 -10.40
CA SER A 569 -12.31 -47.67 -10.79
C SER A 569 -11.22 -46.64 -11.13
N LYS A 570 -11.56 -45.59 -11.87
CA LYS A 570 -10.60 -44.64 -12.48
C LYS A 570 -10.70 -43.27 -11.76
N PRO A 571 -9.62 -42.70 -11.22
CA PRO A 571 -9.64 -41.33 -10.70
C PRO A 571 -9.84 -40.33 -11.85
N GLU A 572 -10.58 -39.26 -11.57
CA GLU A 572 -10.80 -38.18 -12.54
C GLU A 572 -9.53 -37.33 -12.72
N GLN A 573 -9.39 -36.71 -13.90
CA GLN A 573 -8.21 -35.90 -14.20
C GLN A 573 -8.28 -34.56 -13.47
N GLU A 574 -7.22 -34.26 -12.71
CA GLU A 574 -6.90 -32.93 -12.26
C GLU A 574 -6.68 -32.01 -13.48
N VAL A 575 -7.47 -30.94 -13.57
CA VAL A 575 -7.39 -29.98 -14.69
C VAL A 575 -6.57 -28.78 -14.25
N GLU A 576 -5.27 -28.80 -14.55
CA GLU A 576 -4.44 -27.60 -14.55
C GLU A 576 -5.01 -26.56 -15.52
N ARG A 577 -5.80 -25.60 -15.01
CA ARG A 577 -6.27 -24.46 -15.79
C ARG A 577 -5.20 -23.38 -15.86
N ALA A 578 -4.11 -23.69 -16.57
CA ALA A 578 -3.16 -22.67 -17.01
C ALA A 578 -3.89 -21.60 -17.83
N TRP A 579 -3.76 -20.33 -17.43
CA TRP A 579 -4.46 -19.22 -18.06
C TRP A 579 -3.70 -18.76 -19.30
N GLN A 580 -3.98 -19.38 -20.46
CA GLN A 580 -3.46 -18.90 -21.74
C GLN A 580 -4.36 -17.78 -22.29
N PRO A 581 -3.79 -16.67 -22.79
CA PRO A 581 -4.57 -15.63 -23.46
C PRO A 581 -5.16 -16.18 -24.77
N THR A 582 -6.45 -15.92 -25.01
CA THR A 582 -7.18 -16.44 -26.16
C THR A 582 -6.57 -15.96 -27.48
N ALA A 583 -6.09 -16.88 -28.31
CA ALA A 583 -5.57 -16.56 -29.64
C ALA A 583 -6.65 -15.92 -30.53
N THR A 584 -6.42 -14.70 -30.99
CA THR A 584 -7.37 -13.96 -31.82
C THR A 584 -7.47 -14.56 -33.22
N VAL A 585 -8.60 -15.23 -33.51
CA VAL A 585 -8.91 -15.67 -34.88
C VAL A 585 -9.28 -14.45 -35.72
N VAL A 586 -8.41 -14.08 -36.66
CA VAL A 586 -8.65 -12.96 -37.58
C VAL A 586 -9.70 -13.36 -38.62
N VAL A 587 -10.91 -12.81 -38.49
CA VAL A 587 -11.95 -12.84 -39.53
C VAL A 587 -12.06 -11.43 -40.12
N PRO A 588 -11.82 -11.22 -41.43
CA PRO A 588 -11.89 -9.90 -42.03
C PRO A 588 -13.35 -9.45 -42.22
N VAL A 589 -13.69 -8.31 -41.63
CA VAL A 589 -14.98 -7.61 -41.80
C VAL A 589 -14.66 -6.19 -42.29
N PRO A 590 -15.35 -5.65 -43.32
CA PRO A 590 -14.89 -4.44 -44.03
C PRO A 590 -15.02 -3.16 -43.21
N SER A 591 -14.13 -2.21 -43.49
CA SER A 591 -14.05 -0.91 -42.82
C SER A 591 -15.23 0.01 -43.17
N ALA A 592 -15.97 0.42 -42.15
CA ALA A 592 -16.99 1.47 -42.24
C ALA A 592 -16.81 2.45 -41.07
N THR A 593 -16.11 3.57 -41.30
CA THR A 593 -15.76 4.55 -40.27
C THR A 593 -16.90 5.56 -40.05
N PRO A 594 -17.47 5.68 -38.84
CA PRO A 594 -18.39 6.78 -38.52
C PRO A 594 -17.60 8.09 -38.38
N GLN A 595 -18.01 9.17 -39.07
CA GLN A 595 -17.47 10.50 -38.84
C GLN A 595 -18.24 11.24 -37.72
N PRO A 596 -17.56 12.05 -36.89
CA PRO A 596 -18.22 12.96 -35.96
C PRO A 596 -18.89 14.14 -36.70
N PRO A 597 -19.97 14.73 -36.15
CA PRO A 597 -20.75 15.76 -36.84
C PRO A 597 -20.02 17.12 -36.90
N ALA A 598 -19.62 17.53 -38.10
CA ALA A 598 -18.95 18.81 -38.34
C ALA A 598 -19.90 20.02 -38.24
N ARG A 599 -19.94 20.70 -37.08
CA ARG A 599 -20.62 22.00 -36.90
C ARG A 599 -19.89 22.95 -35.92
N LEU A 600 -18.67 23.38 -36.23
CA LEU A 600 -18.05 24.55 -35.55
C LEU A 600 -16.95 25.32 -36.33
N LEU A 601 -16.62 24.94 -37.57
CA LEU A 601 -15.62 25.62 -38.41
C LEU A 601 -16.24 26.17 -39.71
N ALA A 602 -17.19 27.11 -39.54
CA ALA A 602 -17.87 27.81 -40.64
C ALA A 602 -17.80 29.35 -40.48
N ARG A 603 -16.67 29.85 -39.97
CA ARG A 603 -16.22 31.25 -40.03
C ARG A 603 -14.71 31.24 -40.30
N PHE A 604 -14.19 32.35 -40.83
CA PHE A 604 -12.83 32.48 -41.39
C PHE A 604 -12.62 31.72 -42.71
N SER A 605 -13.32 32.17 -43.76
CA SER A 605 -12.88 31.96 -45.15
C SER A 605 -13.21 33.22 -45.97
N SER A 606 -12.20 34.08 -46.10
CA SER A 606 -12.10 35.25 -46.97
C SER A 606 -10.62 35.47 -47.27
N GLY A 607 -10.26 35.87 -48.49
CA GLY A 607 -8.93 36.40 -48.80
C GLY A 607 -8.68 37.79 -48.19
N ASP A 608 -7.52 38.42 -48.32
CA ASP A 608 -6.42 38.16 -49.29
C ASP A 608 -5.02 38.47 -48.68
N ASP A 609 -3.98 38.39 -49.51
CA ASP A 609 -2.59 38.90 -49.34
C ASP A 609 -1.72 38.39 -48.17
N LEU A 610 -0.68 37.62 -48.52
CA LEU A 610 0.47 37.31 -47.66
C LEU A 610 1.77 37.95 -48.23
N PRO A 611 2.53 38.73 -47.44
CA PRO A 611 3.80 39.31 -47.88
C PRO A 611 4.96 38.28 -47.93
N PRO A 612 6.04 38.56 -48.67
CA PRO A 612 7.05 37.54 -49.01
C PRO A 612 7.91 37.07 -47.83
N LEU A 613 8.29 35.79 -47.89
CA LEU A 613 9.06 35.03 -46.90
C LEU A 613 10.53 35.52 -46.75
N ARG A 614 10.74 36.67 -46.09
CA ARG A 614 12.07 37.10 -45.58
C ARG A 614 12.05 37.70 -44.17
N ALA A 615 10.89 37.95 -43.56
CA ALA A 615 10.80 38.49 -42.21
C ALA A 615 10.94 37.44 -41.09
N PHE A 616 10.56 36.17 -41.35
CA PHE A 616 10.45 35.14 -40.31
C PHE A 616 11.78 34.60 -39.79
N GLU A 617 12.84 34.59 -40.61
CA GLU A 617 14.15 34.06 -40.21
C GLU A 617 14.77 34.90 -39.08
N GLY A 618 14.62 36.23 -39.11
CA GLY A 618 15.12 37.12 -38.07
C GLY A 618 14.45 36.91 -36.71
N VAL A 619 13.14 36.65 -36.69
CA VAL A 619 12.38 36.43 -35.44
C VAL A 619 12.77 35.11 -34.77
N GLY A 620 12.99 34.06 -35.56
CA GLY A 620 13.45 32.75 -35.04
C GLY A 620 14.78 32.84 -34.30
N TRP A 621 15.77 33.53 -34.87
CA TRP A 621 17.07 33.73 -34.21
C TRP A 621 16.97 34.52 -32.90
N VAL A 622 16.17 35.59 -32.86
CA VAL A 622 15.94 36.37 -31.62
C VAL A 622 15.28 35.51 -30.54
N ALA A 623 14.32 34.65 -30.90
CA ALA A 623 13.69 33.72 -29.95
C ALA A 623 14.69 32.69 -29.39
N CYS A 624 15.52 32.09 -30.25
CA CYS A 624 16.56 31.15 -29.82
C CYS A 624 17.60 31.80 -28.90
N VAL A 625 18.05 33.02 -29.21
CA VAL A 625 18.99 33.78 -28.37
C VAL A 625 18.35 34.15 -27.02
N ALA A 626 17.07 34.53 -27.00
CA ALA A 626 16.35 34.82 -25.75
C ALA A 626 16.22 33.57 -24.85
N VAL A 627 15.88 32.41 -25.42
CA VAL A 627 15.82 31.13 -24.68
C VAL A 627 17.20 30.74 -24.15
N ALA A 628 18.25 30.87 -24.96
CA ALA A 628 19.63 30.61 -24.52
C ALA A 628 20.06 31.55 -23.37
N ALA A 629 19.73 32.85 -23.47
CA ALA A 629 20.02 33.82 -22.42
C ALA A 629 19.28 33.49 -21.11
N VAL A 630 18.00 33.10 -21.18
CA VAL A 630 17.23 32.65 -20.01
C VAL A 630 17.84 31.40 -19.38
N LEU A 631 18.25 30.41 -20.18
CA LEU A 631 18.92 29.20 -19.68
C LEU A 631 20.26 29.53 -19.00
N VAL A 632 21.08 30.41 -19.58
CA VAL A 632 22.33 30.89 -18.95
C VAL A 632 22.03 31.63 -17.63
N ILE A 633 21.03 32.51 -17.59
CA ILE A 633 20.62 33.21 -16.35
C ILE A 633 20.15 32.23 -15.28
N VAL A 634 19.42 31.18 -15.65
CA VAL A 634 18.98 30.12 -14.72
C VAL A 634 20.18 29.30 -14.20
N VAL A 635 21.10 28.90 -15.08
CA VAL A 635 22.33 28.17 -14.69
C VAL A 635 23.20 29.03 -13.77
N VAL A 636 23.46 30.29 -14.13
CA VAL A 636 24.25 31.23 -13.31
C VAL A 636 23.58 31.46 -11.95
N ARG A 637 22.25 31.71 -11.90
CA ARG A 637 21.53 31.84 -10.62
C ARG A 637 21.58 30.56 -9.78
N ARG A 638 21.53 29.38 -10.40
CA ARG A 638 21.66 28.08 -9.70
C ARG A 638 23.08 27.86 -9.17
N PHE A 639 24.11 28.36 -9.87
CA PHE A 639 25.50 28.31 -9.43
C PHE A 639 25.79 29.32 -8.31
N SER A 640 25.35 30.57 -8.43
CA SER A 640 25.49 31.59 -7.38
C SER A 640 24.77 31.20 -6.08
N ARG A 641 23.56 30.61 -6.17
CA ARG A 641 22.87 30.06 -4.98
C ARG A 641 23.67 28.93 -4.32
N ARG A 642 24.31 28.05 -5.10
CA ARG A 642 25.19 26.99 -4.58
C ARG A 642 26.38 27.52 -3.77
N ASN A 643 26.89 28.70 -4.10
CA ASN A 643 28.03 29.31 -3.40
C ASN A 643 27.63 30.27 -2.26
N GLN A 644 26.34 30.53 -2.02
CA GLN A 644 25.87 31.45 -0.97
C GLN A 644 25.14 30.78 0.20
N THR A 645 24.86 29.47 0.14
CA THR A 645 24.25 28.73 1.27
C THR A 645 25.15 27.59 1.70
N GLY A 646 25.58 27.58 2.97
CA GLY A 646 26.41 26.54 3.59
C GLY A 646 25.71 25.19 3.82
N TYR A 647 24.92 24.73 2.86
CA TYR A 647 24.31 23.40 2.87
C TYR A 647 25.40 22.34 2.66
N ARG A 648 25.93 21.81 3.77
CA ARG A 648 26.48 20.45 3.77
C ARG A 648 25.40 19.49 3.26
N ARG A 649 25.81 18.46 2.51
CA ARG A 649 24.99 17.25 2.41
C ARG A 649 24.79 16.69 3.83
N LEU A 650 23.57 16.27 4.10
CA LEU A 650 23.33 15.17 5.03
C LEU A 650 23.08 13.96 4.13
N ASP A 651 23.89 12.94 4.30
CA ASP A 651 23.78 11.63 3.65
C ASP A 651 22.87 10.70 4.50
#